data_AF-A0A932WN37-F1
#
_entry.id   AF-A0A932WN37-F1
#
_cell.length_a   1.000
_cell.length_b   1.000
_cell.length_c   1.000
_cell.angle_alpha   90.00
_cell.angle_beta   90.00
_cell.angle_gamma   90.00
#
_symmetry.space_group_name_H-M   'P 1'
#
loop_
_entity.id
_entity.type
_entity.pdbx_description
1 polymer ?
#
loop_
_entity_poly.entity_id
_entity_poly.type
_entity_poly.pdbx_seq_one_letter_code
_entity_poly.pdbx_strand_id
1 'polypeptide(L)'
;MTSRRKTRQIQLAGLKVGGDAPITVQSMTKTDTRDVQATLLEIWALEAAGCDVVRCAVPVREAAEKLGEIKRQIRIPLVADIHFNYKLALIALEQGVDGLRLNPGNIGGKPFVQEVVNLAKDKKIPIRIGVNAGSLEKDLLARHHGPTAEGMVESALRHIRILEDLNYPEMKISLKASDPRMMIEAYRLLADQVDYPFHLGVTEAGTPGVGTIKSAVGLGALLSEGIGDTIRVSLSADPTEEVRVGIDILKALSLRKGGLTFVSCPSCGRADVDLVKLAREVEDEFKGLNEEIHIAVMGCVPEGQPVVTASGVKPIEDVTEGDDVVHHEGRRGRVLWTTRHAYEGEIVEVQPTGFSPYRLTPNHRVWAFSRPVSLKQGRRRYPSIERTVAGGARPEWIRADQIEPGWVLVSPILQDKEDRATVDIPGIGEVPLDDGLLTLFGYYLSEGSLSGKGGRPYQQIFCFHERQEGYPQRLRDVLRGLGLRPSTQQRRHTLEVVAHSLALGAFLERTFGRGSATKHLPSWIMTLPYQKQQCLVRALWEGDGYVGRVGGYWRATYTTTSPVLGGQVHQLLLRLGIGAALHHRDEAGRMRAWVASVTSQRALERLAGLLEIGALPGCDRPDTGQIFVDGRALYVGVRRVGRVPYAGHVHNLEVDGLHSFTAPGLALHNCEVNGPGEARAADIGVAGGRGIGLIFKNGEVIRKVPEAEIVSAMREEVDRFIQERRAAKDAVGAEG
;
A
#
# COMPACT_ATOMS: atom_id res chain seq x y z
N MET A 1 16.13 16.39 6.05
CA MET A 1 15.91 17.23 7.25
C MET A 1 17.13 18.10 7.44
N THR A 2 16.92 19.38 7.67
CA THR A 2 17.93 20.38 8.04
C THR A 2 18.55 20.03 9.40
N SER A 3 19.83 20.31 9.59
CA SER A 3 20.53 20.05 10.86
C SER A 3 20.00 20.95 11.97
N ARG A 4 19.74 20.39 13.16
CA ARG A 4 19.29 21.16 14.34
C ARG A 4 20.27 22.28 14.68
N ARG A 5 19.74 23.46 15.02
CA ARG A 5 20.54 24.61 15.49
C ARG A 5 21.30 24.23 16.75
N LYS A 6 22.61 24.47 16.78
CA LYS A 6 23.44 24.25 17.98
C LYS A 6 23.10 25.28 19.04
N THR A 7 22.73 24.82 20.22
CA THR A 7 22.40 25.66 21.37
C THR A 7 23.13 25.21 22.62
N ARG A 8 23.34 26.13 23.57
CA ARG A 8 23.76 25.79 24.92
C ARG A 8 22.72 24.87 25.57
N GLN A 9 23.17 23.98 26.42
CA GLN A 9 22.25 23.12 27.16
C GLN A 9 22.02 23.69 28.56
N ILE A 10 20.76 23.87 28.93
CA ILE A 10 20.34 24.26 30.28
C ILE A 10 19.65 23.08 30.98
N GLN A 11 19.56 23.16 32.30
CA GLN A 11 19.00 22.13 33.15
C GLN A 11 17.77 22.64 33.92
N LEU A 12 16.63 21.96 33.77
CA LEU A 12 15.40 22.18 34.56
C LEU A 12 15.22 20.96 35.46
N ALA A 13 15.68 21.03 36.71
CA ALA A 13 15.77 19.88 37.61
C ALA A 13 16.59 18.73 36.97
N GLY A 14 15.95 17.58 36.67
CA GLY A 14 16.55 16.45 35.96
C GLY A 14 16.47 16.55 34.42
N LEU A 15 15.71 17.51 33.88
CA LEU A 15 15.42 17.62 32.46
C LEU A 15 16.40 18.56 31.73
N LYS A 16 16.97 18.09 30.62
CA LYS A 16 17.86 18.87 29.74
C LYS A 16 17.06 19.59 28.65
N VAL A 17 17.39 20.85 28.37
CA VAL A 17 16.82 21.62 27.25
C VAL A 17 17.94 22.29 26.47
N GLY A 18 17.91 22.19 25.13
CA GLY A 18 18.98 22.68 24.26
C GLY A 18 20.06 21.63 23.99
N GLY A 19 21.04 21.99 23.15
CA GLY A 19 22.05 21.07 22.63
C GLY A 19 21.40 19.92 21.88
N ASP A 20 21.80 18.69 22.21
CA ASP A 20 21.28 17.45 21.60
C ASP A 20 20.06 16.89 22.33
N ALA A 21 19.58 17.56 23.40
CA ALA A 21 18.46 17.07 24.21
C ALA A 21 17.13 17.11 23.43
N PRO A 22 16.23 16.12 23.55
CA PRO A 22 14.94 16.12 22.86
C PRO A 22 14.13 17.41 23.07
N ILE A 23 13.33 17.80 22.06
CA ILE A 23 12.50 19.01 22.16
C ILE A 23 11.36 18.75 23.16
N THR A 24 11.30 19.55 24.22
CA THR A 24 10.35 19.36 25.32
C THR A 24 9.04 20.11 25.07
N VAL A 25 7.91 19.51 25.44
CA VAL A 25 6.56 20.09 25.41
C VAL A 25 6.23 20.64 26.79
N GLN A 26 5.89 21.93 26.85
CA GLN A 26 5.50 22.60 28.09
C GLN A 26 4.04 23.03 28.02
N SER A 27 3.39 23.08 29.18
CA SER A 27 2.06 23.67 29.35
C SER A 27 2.04 24.66 30.52
N MET A 28 0.90 25.30 30.74
CA MET A 28 0.68 26.25 31.84
C MET A 28 -0.64 25.97 32.51
N THR A 29 -0.65 25.96 33.84
CA THR A 29 -1.88 25.81 34.62
C THR A 29 -2.80 27.01 34.42
N LYS A 30 -4.11 26.76 34.44
CA LYS A 30 -5.17 27.77 34.35
C LYS A 30 -5.86 28.00 35.69
N THR A 31 -5.61 27.13 36.66
CA THR A 31 -6.05 27.30 38.04
C THR A 31 -5.32 28.46 38.73
N ASP A 32 -5.95 28.99 39.77
CA ASP A 32 -5.30 29.91 40.69
C ASP A 32 -4.29 29.15 41.54
N THR A 33 -3.01 29.52 41.47
CA THR A 33 -1.92 28.84 42.18
C THR A 33 -2.07 28.88 43.71
N ARG A 34 -2.92 29.76 44.25
CA ARG A 34 -3.28 29.76 45.68
C ARG A 34 -4.12 28.54 46.06
N ASP A 35 -4.91 28.03 45.12
CA ASP A 35 -5.62 26.75 45.25
C ASP A 35 -4.66 25.61 44.86
N VAL A 36 -3.94 25.12 45.88
CA VAL A 36 -2.97 24.04 45.73
C VAL A 36 -3.62 22.77 45.19
N GLN A 37 -4.82 22.43 45.67
CA GLN A 37 -5.47 21.18 45.29
C GLN A 37 -5.93 21.20 43.84
N ALA A 38 -6.60 22.26 43.41
CA ALA A 38 -6.99 22.41 42.01
C ALA A 38 -5.77 22.40 41.09
N THR A 39 -4.70 23.11 41.48
CA THR A 39 -3.46 23.19 40.71
C THR A 39 -2.75 21.83 40.62
N LEU A 40 -2.71 21.04 41.70
CA LEU A 40 -2.14 19.69 41.68
C LEU A 40 -2.90 18.74 40.76
N LEU A 41 -4.24 18.75 40.83
CA LEU A 41 -5.08 17.93 39.96
C LEU A 41 -4.83 18.25 38.48
N GLU A 42 -4.73 19.53 38.13
CA GLU A 42 -4.43 19.96 36.76
C GLU A 42 -3.00 19.58 36.34
N ILE A 43 -2.01 19.69 37.24
CA ILE A 43 -0.64 19.26 36.96
C ILE A 43 -0.56 17.75 36.75
N TRP A 44 -1.22 16.92 37.57
CA TRP A 44 -1.23 15.47 37.38
C TRP A 44 -1.92 15.07 36.08
N ALA A 45 -2.97 15.79 35.67
CA ALA A 45 -3.57 15.61 34.35
C ALA A 45 -2.59 15.96 33.22
N LEU A 46 -1.83 17.05 33.37
CA LEU A 46 -0.77 17.43 32.42
C LEU A 46 0.36 16.40 32.36
N GLU A 47 0.79 15.84 33.50
CA GLU A 47 1.78 14.77 33.56
C GLU A 47 1.29 13.52 32.84
N ALA A 48 0.04 13.11 33.10
CA ALA A 48 -0.59 11.98 32.43
C ALA A 48 -0.71 12.19 30.91
N ALA A 49 -0.91 13.44 30.47
CA ALA A 49 -0.94 13.81 29.06
C ALA A 49 0.45 13.87 28.39
N GLY A 50 1.55 13.67 29.14
CA GLY A 50 2.91 13.69 28.61
C GLY A 50 3.59 15.06 28.60
N CYS A 51 3.13 16.00 29.44
CA CYS A 51 3.77 17.30 29.62
C CYS A 51 5.17 17.12 30.23
N ASP A 52 6.20 17.76 29.64
CA ASP A 52 7.57 17.63 30.15
C ASP A 52 7.90 18.71 31.19
N VAL A 53 7.28 19.89 31.12
CA VAL A 53 7.51 21.03 32.04
C VAL A 53 6.21 21.80 32.25
N VAL A 54 5.86 22.09 33.50
CA VAL A 54 4.67 22.89 33.83
C VAL A 54 5.03 24.28 34.33
N ARG A 55 4.18 25.26 34.00
CA ARG A 55 4.31 26.64 34.46
C ARG A 55 3.09 27.06 35.27
N CYS A 56 3.31 27.75 36.38
CA CYS A 56 2.26 28.33 37.21
C CYS A 56 2.38 29.87 37.25
N ALA A 57 1.23 30.56 37.29
CA ALA A 57 1.18 32.01 37.39
C ALA A 57 1.46 32.46 38.83
N VAL A 58 2.30 33.47 39.02
CA VAL A 58 2.63 33.99 40.35
C VAL A 58 2.26 35.49 40.42
N PRO A 59 0.97 35.83 40.51
CA PRO A 59 0.54 37.22 40.50
C PRO A 59 0.76 37.92 41.85
N VAL A 60 0.78 37.18 42.95
CA VAL A 60 0.84 37.71 44.33
C VAL A 60 1.73 36.86 45.22
N ARG A 61 2.11 37.40 46.39
CA ARG A 61 2.97 36.75 47.37
C ARG A 61 2.45 35.38 47.82
N GLU A 62 1.16 35.31 48.14
CA GLU A 62 0.51 34.07 48.59
C GLU A 62 0.67 32.94 47.55
N ALA A 63 0.52 33.25 46.26
CA ALA A 63 0.74 32.27 45.18
C ALA A 63 2.20 31.78 45.14
N ALA A 64 3.17 32.66 45.39
CA ALA A 64 4.59 32.29 45.44
C ALA A 64 4.87 31.34 46.61
N GLU A 65 4.30 31.61 47.79
CA GLU A 65 4.48 30.80 49.00
C GLU A 65 3.89 29.37 48.87
N LYS A 66 2.89 29.18 48.00
CA LYS A 66 2.29 27.86 47.73
C LYS A 66 3.10 26.96 46.78
N LEU A 67 4.07 27.50 46.04
CA LEU A 67 4.83 26.74 45.05
C LEU A 67 5.61 25.56 45.64
N GLY A 68 6.12 25.69 46.87
CA GLY A 68 6.90 24.62 47.51
C GLY A 68 6.02 23.42 47.90
N GLU A 69 4.76 23.67 48.24
CA GLU A 69 3.78 22.61 48.50
C GLU A 69 3.40 21.85 47.23
N ILE A 70 3.23 22.57 46.12
CA ILE A 70 2.98 21.99 44.80
C ILE A 70 4.20 21.18 44.34
N LYS A 71 5.41 21.77 44.42
CA LYS A 71 6.64 21.17 43.92
C LYS A 71 6.97 19.81 44.55
N ARG A 72 6.64 19.62 45.84
CA ARG A 72 6.87 18.35 46.55
C ARG A 72 5.99 17.19 46.06
N GLN A 73 4.90 17.48 45.36
CA GLN A 73 3.86 16.51 45.00
C GLN A 73 3.77 16.24 43.49
N ILE A 74 4.67 16.81 42.70
CA ILE A 74 4.72 16.65 41.23
C ILE A 74 6.07 16.08 40.81
N ARG A 75 6.12 15.46 39.64
CA ARG A 75 7.29 14.79 39.07
C ARG A 75 8.00 15.64 38.03
N ILE A 76 7.25 16.49 37.32
CA ILE A 76 7.82 17.34 36.26
C ILE A 76 8.39 18.67 36.81
N PRO A 77 9.31 19.34 36.09
CA PRO A 77 9.85 20.62 36.51
C PRO A 77 8.78 21.73 36.53
N LEU A 78 8.85 22.58 37.56
CA LEU A 78 7.94 23.70 37.82
C LEU A 78 8.63 25.04 37.49
N VAL A 79 7.99 25.82 36.62
CA VAL A 79 8.44 27.16 36.27
C VAL A 79 7.49 28.20 36.87
N ALA A 80 8.02 29.19 37.59
CA ALA A 80 7.25 30.34 38.07
C ALA A 80 7.14 31.45 37.01
N ASP A 81 5.93 31.89 36.69
CA ASP A 81 5.68 33.00 35.76
C ASP A 81 5.52 34.34 36.50
N ILE A 82 6.49 35.22 36.33
CA ILE A 82 6.63 36.47 37.08
C ILE A 82 6.77 37.65 36.11
N HIS A 83 5.96 38.69 36.30
CA HIS A 83 5.92 39.83 35.39
C HIS A 83 6.74 41.05 35.87
N PHE A 84 6.53 41.52 37.11
CA PHE A 84 7.04 42.82 37.56
C PHE A 84 7.76 42.84 38.91
N ASN A 85 7.43 41.92 39.83
CA ASN A 85 7.90 42.02 41.22
C ASN A 85 9.01 41.01 41.52
N TYR A 86 10.24 41.50 41.69
CA TYR A 86 11.42 40.64 41.94
C TYR A 86 11.30 39.87 43.26
N LYS A 87 10.58 40.40 44.25
CA LYS A 87 10.37 39.73 45.53
C LYS A 87 9.61 38.41 45.37
N LEU A 88 8.71 38.33 44.38
CA LEU A 88 8.03 37.08 44.05
C LEU A 88 9.01 36.05 43.46
N ALA A 89 10.04 36.50 42.74
CA ALA A 89 11.08 35.64 42.19
C ALA A 89 11.99 35.08 43.29
N LEU A 90 12.36 35.91 44.27
CA LEU A 90 13.11 35.48 45.44
C LEU A 90 12.34 34.40 46.22
N ILE A 91 11.06 34.66 46.52
CA ILE A 91 10.20 33.68 47.23
C ILE A 91 10.06 32.39 46.40
N ALA A 92 9.83 32.48 45.09
CA ALA A 92 9.71 31.28 44.24
C ALA A 92 10.99 30.43 44.26
N LEU A 93 12.18 31.05 44.23
CA LEU A 93 13.46 30.35 44.34
C LEU A 93 13.65 29.68 45.71
N GLU A 94 13.26 30.35 46.79
CA GLU A 94 13.25 29.78 48.15
C GLU A 94 12.32 28.57 48.24
N GLN A 95 11.17 28.62 47.57
CA GLN A 95 10.20 27.53 47.47
C GLN A 95 10.65 26.38 46.55
N GLY A 96 11.81 26.51 45.89
CA GLY A 96 12.45 25.41 45.17
C GLY A 96 11.91 25.18 43.76
N VAL A 97 11.44 26.22 43.06
CA VAL A 97 11.09 26.10 41.64
C VAL A 97 12.31 25.74 40.79
N ASP A 98 12.06 25.08 39.66
CA ASP A 98 13.11 24.58 38.79
C ASP A 98 13.48 25.58 37.68
N GLY A 99 12.67 26.62 37.49
CA GLY A 99 12.92 27.68 36.51
C GLY A 99 12.09 28.93 36.79
N LEU A 100 12.53 30.06 36.24
CA LEU A 100 11.81 31.33 36.29
C LEU A 100 11.44 31.77 34.86
N ARG A 101 10.27 32.38 34.68
CA ARG A 101 9.99 33.25 33.53
C ARG A 101 9.88 34.66 34.06
N LEU A 102 10.79 35.53 33.62
CA LEU A 102 10.78 36.96 33.89
C LEU A 102 11.52 37.73 32.79
N ASN A 103 11.17 39.00 32.61
CA ASN A 103 11.90 39.90 31.71
C ASN A 103 12.75 40.85 32.57
N PRO A 104 14.10 40.73 32.58
CA PRO A 104 14.98 41.50 33.47
C PRO A 104 14.74 43.01 33.49
N GLY A 105 14.40 43.61 32.34
CA GLY A 105 14.13 45.06 32.27
C GLY A 105 12.84 45.51 32.98
N ASN A 106 11.94 44.59 33.33
CA ASN A 106 10.62 44.91 33.89
C ASN A 106 10.56 44.79 35.42
N ILE A 107 11.67 44.45 36.09
CA ILE A 107 11.65 43.97 37.49
C ILE A 107 12.29 44.96 38.49
N GLY A 108 12.34 46.24 38.10
CA GLY A 108 12.75 47.34 38.99
C GLY A 108 14.19 47.82 38.84
N GLY A 109 15.02 47.21 37.98
CA GLY A 109 16.39 47.66 37.66
C GLY A 109 17.50 46.66 37.97
N LYS A 110 18.74 46.97 37.52
CA LYS A 110 19.91 46.07 37.59
C LYS A 110 20.22 45.51 38.99
N PRO A 111 20.13 46.28 40.10
CA PRO A 111 20.37 45.75 41.45
C PRO A 111 19.41 44.63 41.86
N PHE A 112 18.12 44.74 41.53
CA PHE A 112 17.14 43.72 41.88
C PHE A 112 17.26 42.47 41.00
N VAL A 113 17.64 42.63 39.73
CA VAL A 113 17.98 41.50 38.87
C VAL A 113 19.21 40.77 39.42
N GLN A 114 20.21 41.51 39.93
CA GLN A 114 21.39 40.91 40.57
C GLN A 114 21.01 40.07 41.79
N GLU A 115 20.09 40.52 42.63
CA GLU A 115 19.60 39.73 43.78
C GLU A 115 18.98 38.40 43.33
N VAL A 116 18.12 38.44 42.31
CA VAL A 116 17.50 37.23 41.74
C VAL A 116 18.56 36.29 41.15
N VAL A 117 19.51 36.83 40.40
CA VAL A 117 20.62 36.06 39.81
C VAL A 117 21.48 35.41 40.89
N ASN A 118 21.81 36.14 41.97
CA ASN A 118 22.63 35.61 43.07
C ASN A 118 21.98 34.35 43.67
N LEU A 119 20.68 34.39 43.91
CA LEU A 119 19.95 33.25 44.48
C LEU A 119 19.77 32.10 43.46
N ALA A 120 19.59 32.43 42.18
CA ALA A 120 19.45 31.42 41.12
C ALA A 120 20.78 30.71 40.79
N LYS A 121 21.91 31.38 40.99
CA LYS A 121 23.26 30.91 40.56
C LYS A 121 23.72 29.65 41.26
N ASP A 122 23.50 29.52 42.56
CA ASP A 122 23.96 28.36 43.34
C ASP A 122 23.33 27.05 42.84
N LYS A 123 22.06 27.12 42.40
CA LYS A 123 21.29 25.99 41.89
C LYS A 123 21.20 25.95 40.36
N LYS A 124 21.86 26.89 39.66
CA LYS A 124 21.82 27.06 38.20
C LYS A 124 20.37 27.09 37.65
N ILE A 125 19.47 27.80 38.32
CA ILE A 125 18.05 27.84 37.95
C ILE A 125 17.84 28.68 36.68
N PRO A 126 17.43 28.10 35.54
CA PRO A 126 17.36 28.84 34.30
C PRO A 126 16.28 29.93 34.31
N ILE A 127 16.63 31.08 33.74
CA ILE A 127 15.74 32.22 33.56
C ILE A 127 15.27 32.27 32.10
N ARG A 128 13.95 32.18 31.88
CA ARG A 128 13.36 32.41 30.56
C ARG A 128 13.02 33.88 30.36
N ILE A 129 13.71 34.53 29.43
CA ILE A 129 13.35 35.85 28.88
C ILE A 129 12.22 35.63 27.87
N GLY A 130 11.09 36.31 28.06
CA GLY A 130 9.90 36.15 27.22
C GLY A 130 9.35 37.47 26.70
N VAL A 131 9.77 37.83 25.49
CA VAL A 131 9.31 39.00 24.75
C VAL A 131 8.03 38.66 23.98
N ASN A 132 7.00 39.48 24.16
CA ASN A 132 5.74 39.36 23.42
C ASN A 132 5.54 40.61 22.56
N ALA A 133 5.10 40.44 21.32
CA ALA A 133 4.87 41.55 20.38
C ALA A 133 3.90 42.60 20.95
N GLY A 134 2.86 42.17 21.67
CA GLY A 134 1.86 43.06 22.27
C GLY A 134 2.33 43.85 23.50
N SER A 135 3.54 43.59 24.02
CA SER A 135 4.05 44.23 25.24
C SER A 135 5.50 44.72 25.10
N LEU A 136 5.91 45.13 23.89
CA LEU A 136 7.22 45.75 23.67
C LEU A 136 7.34 47.09 24.40
N GLU A 137 8.56 47.46 24.78
CA GLU A 137 8.83 48.73 25.43
C GLU A 137 8.47 49.92 24.53
N LYS A 138 7.97 51.00 25.15
CA LYS A 138 7.44 52.18 24.43
C LYS A 138 8.47 52.80 23.47
N ASP A 139 9.75 52.79 23.84
CA ASP A 139 10.82 53.32 23.02
C ASP A 139 11.11 52.47 21.77
N LEU A 140 10.89 51.16 21.85
CA LEU A 140 11.01 50.24 20.71
C LEU A 140 9.81 50.37 19.78
N LEU A 141 8.60 50.46 20.34
CA LEU A 141 7.39 50.70 19.55
C LEU A 141 7.47 52.00 18.75
N ALA A 142 8.03 53.07 19.36
CA ALA A 142 8.23 54.34 18.67
C ALA A 142 9.28 54.25 17.55
N ARG A 143 10.41 53.58 17.81
CA ARG A 143 11.51 53.46 16.83
C ARG A 143 11.19 52.55 15.65
N HIS A 144 10.44 51.48 15.87
CA HIS A 144 10.08 50.49 14.85
C HIS A 144 8.69 50.73 14.24
N HIS A 145 8.04 51.86 14.57
CA HIS A 145 6.70 52.23 14.08
C HIS A 145 5.61 51.18 14.36
N GLY A 146 5.68 50.55 15.54
CA GLY A 146 4.76 49.50 15.97
C GLY A 146 5.49 48.22 16.38
N PRO A 147 4.75 47.13 16.62
CA PRO A 147 5.34 45.83 16.91
C PRO A 147 5.88 45.19 15.62
N THR A 148 7.20 45.02 15.54
CA THR A 148 7.90 44.37 14.41
C THR A 148 8.78 43.23 14.90
N ALA A 149 9.20 42.35 13.98
CA ALA A 149 10.12 41.26 14.29
C ALA A 149 11.47 41.81 14.82
N GLU A 150 11.99 42.88 14.21
CA GLU A 150 13.22 43.57 14.61
C GLU A 150 13.09 44.17 16.00
N GLY A 151 11.95 44.81 16.31
CA GLY A 151 11.68 45.36 17.64
C GLY A 151 11.65 44.28 18.72
N MET A 152 11.10 43.11 18.41
CA MET A 152 11.13 41.95 19.32
C MET A 152 12.54 41.42 19.55
N VAL A 153 13.35 41.31 18.48
CA VAL A 153 14.74 40.88 18.57
C VAL A 153 15.56 41.87 19.40
N GLU A 154 15.38 43.17 19.19
CA GLU A 154 16.07 44.21 19.95
C GLU A 154 15.71 44.17 21.45
N SER A 155 14.43 44.00 21.78
CA SER A 155 13.97 43.81 23.16
C SER A 155 14.61 42.57 23.82
N ALA A 156 14.68 41.45 23.08
CA ALA A 156 15.29 40.23 23.60
C ALA A 156 16.79 40.43 23.85
N LEU A 157 17.53 41.00 22.90
CA LEU A 157 18.97 41.29 23.06
C LEU A 157 19.23 42.24 24.23
N ARG A 158 18.37 43.25 24.44
CA ARG A 158 18.45 44.16 25.58
C ARG A 158 18.36 43.40 26.91
N HIS A 159 17.41 42.47 27.03
CA HIS A 159 17.26 41.66 28.24
C HIS A 159 18.37 40.61 28.41
N ILE A 160 18.85 40.02 27.33
CA ILE A 160 19.97 39.06 27.32
C ILE A 160 21.22 39.74 27.87
N ARG A 161 21.56 40.94 27.39
CA ARG A 161 22.71 41.73 27.86
C ARG A 161 22.69 41.98 29.37
N ILE A 162 21.50 42.18 29.96
CA ILE A 162 21.39 42.37 31.41
C ILE A 162 21.88 41.12 32.17
N LEU A 163 21.53 39.91 31.70
CA LEU A 163 21.99 38.67 32.35
C LEU A 163 23.45 38.34 32.01
N GLU A 164 23.90 38.65 30.79
CA GLU A 164 25.30 38.50 30.38
C GLU A 164 26.24 39.41 31.17
N ASP A 165 25.85 40.67 31.42
CA ASP A 165 26.55 41.61 32.30
C ASP A 165 26.74 41.06 33.72
N LEU A 166 25.83 40.19 34.17
CA LEU A 166 25.88 39.55 35.48
C LEU A 166 26.56 38.16 35.43
N ASN A 167 27.15 37.79 34.29
CA ASN A 167 27.76 36.50 34.01
C ASN A 167 26.83 35.33 34.33
N TYR A 168 25.57 35.42 33.91
CA TYR A 168 24.56 34.39 34.15
C TYR A 168 24.11 33.72 32.85
N PRO A 169 24.73 32.59 32.45
CA PRO A 169 24.45 31.95 31.16
C PRO A 169 23.22 31.04 31.15
N GLU A 170 22.63 30.73 32.31
CA GLU A 170 21.52 29.79 32.46
C GLU A 170 20.20 30.44 32.03
N MET A 171 20.00 30.57 30.71
CA MET A 171 18.81 31.21 30.15
C MET A 171 18.26 30.54 28.90
N LYS A 172 16.98 30.75 28.64
CA LYS A 172 16.30 30.42 27.37
C LYS A 172 15.43 31.58 26.91
N ILE A 173 15.21 31.71 25.61
CA ILE A 173 14.55 32.89 25.02
C ILE A 173 13.23 32.50 24.36
N SER A 174 12.20 33.31 24.51
CA SER A 174 10.98 33.21 23.71
C SER A 174 10.59 34.56 23.12
N LEU A 175 10.30 34.56 21.82
CA LEU A 175 9.72 35.64 21.04
C LEU A 175 8.30 35.20 20.63
N LYS A 176 7.25 35.78 21.20
CA LYS A 176 5.87 35.37 20.87
C LYS A 176 5.10 36.50 20.20
N ALA A 177 4.48 36.18 19.07
CA ALA A 177 3.53 37.05 18.39
C ALA A 177 2.23 36.28 18.15
N SER A 178 1.11 37.01 18.05
CA SER A 178 -0.16 36.44 17.63
C SER A 178 -0.20 36.27 16.10
N ASP A 179 0.65 36.94 15.32
CA ASP A 179 0.84 36.61 13.91
C ASP A 179 1.99 35.59 13.75
N PRO A 180 1.73 34.39 13.20
CA PRO A 180 2.77 33.40 12.97
C PRO A 180 3.90 33.89 12.08
N ARG A 181 3.64 34.75 11.08
CA ARG A 181 4.70 35.22 10.16
C ARG A 181 5.72 36.07 10.89
N MET A 182 5.26 37.08 11.64
CA MET A 182 6.11 37.90 12.50
C MET A 182 6.90 37.05 13.52
N MET A 183 6.25 36.07 14.15
CA MET A 183 6.92 35.17 15.09
C MET A 183 8.07 34.41 14.42
N ILE A 184 7.80 33.80 13.25
CA ILE A 184 8.78 33.03 12.50
C ILE A 184 9.97 33.91 12.12
N GLU A 185 9.72 35.10 11.59
CA GLU A 185 10.74 36.07 11.22
C GLU A 185 11.60 36.49 12.41
N ALA A 186 10.99 36.81 13.56
CA ALA A 186 11.71 37.21 14.76
C ALA A 186 12.66 36.11 15.28
N TYR A 187 12.21 34.84 15.29
CA TYR A 187 13.09 33.73 15.68
C TYR A 187 14.23 33.50 14.69
N ARG A 188 13.97 33.60 13.38
CA ARG A 188 15.03 33.47 12.36
C ARG A 188 16.10 34.54 12.54
N LEU A 189 15.68 35.80 12.72
CA LEU A 189 16.59 36.92 12.93
C LEU A 189 17.43 36.76 14.22
N LEU A 190 16.85 36.25 15.30
CA LEU A 190 17.58 36.04 16.56
C LEU A 190 18.48 34.79 16.51
N ALA A 191 18.11 33.75 15.74
CA ALA A 191 18.81 32.47 15.70
C ALA A 191 20.30 32.59 15.36
N ASP A 192 20.65 33.54 14.50
CA ASP A 192 22.03 33.78 14.03
C ASP A 192 22.85 34.66 14.98
N GLN A 193 22.23 35.27 16.01
CA GLN A 193 22.87 36.24 16.89
C GLN A 193 23.22 35.69 18.27
N VAL A 194 22.60 34.60 18.68
CA VAL A 194 22.78 34.00 20.01
C VAL A 194 22.86 32.48 19.91
N ASP A 195 23.34 31.81 20.95
CA ASP A 195 23.42 30.34 21.07
C ASP A 195 22.50 29.78 22.18
N TYR A 196 21.61 30.60 22.76
CA TYR A 196 20.68 30.15 23.80
C TYR A 196 19.54 29.29 23.25
N PRO A 197 18.97 28.37 24.06
CA PRO A 197 17.78 27.60 23.73
C PRO A 197 16.55 28.47 23.48
N PHE A 198 15.71 28.06 22.52
CA PHE A 198 14.46 28.75 22.21
C PHE A 198 13.22 27.99 22.72
N HIS A 199 12.37 28.74 23.41
CA HIS A 199 11.02 28.31 23.80
C HIS A 199 10.00 28.86 22.80
N LEU A 200 9.59 28.05 21.84
CA LEU A 200 8.65 28.44 20.79
C LEU A 200 7.22 28.43 21.31
N GLY A 201 6.39 29.32 20.77
CA GLY A 201 4.96 29.35 21.06
C GLY A 201 4.28 30.53 20.40
N VAL A 202 3.20 30.25 19.66
CA VAL A 202 2.28 31.30 19.19
C VAL A 202 1.44 31.76 20.38
N THR A 203 1.40 33.07 20.65
CA THR A 203 0.52 33.60 21.70
C THR A 203 -0.88 33.87 21.12
N GLU A 204 -1.91 33.80 21.95
CA GLU A 204 -3.30 34.09 21.54
C GLU A 204 -3.69 33.31 20.26
N ALA A 205 -3.47 31.99 20.28
CA ALA A 205 -3.72 31.18 19.09
C ALA A 205 -5.23 31.04 18.81
N GLY A 206 -6.06 31.11 19.85
CA GLY A 206 -7.52 31.05 19.78
C GLY A 206 -8.10 29.75 20.35
N THR A 207 -9.34 29.44 19.96
CA THR A 207 -10.02 28.17 20.30
C THR A 207 -9.29 26.97 19.68
N PRO A 208 -9.52 25.72 20.16
CA PRO A 208 -8.81 24.54 19.66
C PRO A 208 -8.74 24.41 18.14
N GLY A 209 -9.83 24.67 17.41
CA GLY A 209 -9.86 24.54 15.94
C GLY A 209 -8.86 25.47 15.26
N VAL A 210 -8.99 26.78 15.48
CA VAL A 210 -8.13 27.79 14.83
C VAL A 210 -6.74 27.82 15.45
N GLY A 211 -6.65 27.68 16.77
CA GLY A 211 -5.40 27.75 17.52
C GLY A 211 -4.45 26.59 17.23
N THR A 212 -4.99 25.39 16.96
CA THR A 212 -4.18 24.23 16.55
C THR A 212 -3.53 24.48 15.20
N ILE A 213 -4.29 24.91 14.19
CA ILE A 213 -3.77 25.19 12.85
C ILE A 213 -2.69 26.28 12.92
N LYS A 214 -2.99 27.37 13.62
CA LYS A 214 -2.09 28.52 13.76
C LYS A 214 -0.78 28.15 14.47
N SER A 215 -0.87 27.33 15.51
CA SER A 215 0.30 26.83 16.23
C SER A 215 1.10 25.84 15.40
N ALA A 216 0.45 24.92 14.68
CA ALA A 216 1.11 23.97 13.80
C ALA A 216 1.88 24.66 12.67
N VAL A 217 1.31 25.70 12.05
CA VAL A 217 2.00 26.51 11.04
C VAL A 217 3.19 27.27 11.64
N GLY A 218 2.99 27.97 12.75
CA GLY A 218 4.04 28.79 13.38
C GLY A 218 5.21 27.97 13.93
N LEU A 219 4.90 26.91 14.69
CA LEU A 219 5.89 26.03 15.28
C LEU A 219 6.52 25.12 14.24
N GLY A 220 5.70 24.53 13.35
CA GLY A 220 6.15 23.58 12.34
C GLY A 220 7.17 24.17 11.38
N ALA A 221 6.98 25.44 10.97
CA ALA A 221 7.94 26.15 10.12
C ALA A 221 9.33 26.22 10.77
N LEU A 222 9.43 26.71 12.01
CA LEU A 222 10.71 26.85 12.73
C LEU A 222 11.33 25.50 13.06
N LEU A 223 10.52 24.54 13.52
CA LEU A 223 10.98 23.20 13.88
C LEU A 223 11.52 22.45 12.66
N SER A 224 10.89 22.59 11.49
CA SER A 224 11.39 21.98 10.25
C SER A 224 12.75 22.54 9.82
N GLU A 225 13.06 23.79 10.19
CA GLU A 225 14.34 24.46 9.97
C GLU A 225 15.38 24.11 11.05
N GLY A 226 15.01 23.29 12.05
CA GLY A 226 15.88 22.91 13.16
C GLY A 226 15.97 23.98 14.26
N ILE A 227 15.08 24.98 14.26
CA ILE A 227 15.01 26.05 15.26
C ILE A 227 13.98 25.67 16.31
N GLY A 228 14.38 25.59 17.58
CA GLY A 228 13.50 25.32 18.72
C GLY A 228 14.01 24.19 19.61
N ASP A 229 13.94 24.39 20.92
CA ASP A 229 14.45 23.45 21.93
C ASP A 229 13.37 23.04 22.93
N THR A 230 12.32 23.83 23.01
CA THR A 230 11.12 23.52 23.77
C THR A 230 9.93 24.29 23.16
N ILE A 231 8.73 23.72 23.24
CA ILE A 231 7.52 24.31 22.66
C ILE A 231 6.41 24.44 23.69
N ARG A 232 5.51 25.38 23.46
CA ARG A 232 4.20 25.44 24.09
C ARG A 232 3.15 25.89 23.08
N VAL A 233 2.09 25.11 22.95
CA VAL A 233 0.85 25.50 22.26
C VAL A 233 0.00 26.30 23.24
N SER A 234 -0.67 27.38 22.81
CA SER A 234 -1.49 28.22 23.71
C SER A 234 -2.93 28.30 23.21
N LEU A 235 -3.82 27.48 23.78
CA LEU A 235 -5.22 27.33 23.35
C LEU A 235 -6.19 27.83 24.42
N SER A 236 -7.32 28.37 23.97
CA SER A 236 -8.47 28.66 24.85
C SER A 236 -9.29 27.39 25.13
N ALA A 237 -8.68 26.39 25.80
CA ALA A 237 -9.28 25.10 26.14
C ALA A 237 -8.63 24.48 27.40
N ASP A 238 -8.88 23.20 27.67
CA ASP A 238 -8.16 22.47 28.72
C ASP A 238 -6.63 22.46 28.45
N PRO A 239 -5.76 22.66 29.46
CA PRO A 239 -4.31 22.62 29.27
C PRO A 239 -3.74 21.30 28.73
N THR A 240 -4.43 20.18 28.92
CA THR A 240 -4.03 18.87 28.38
C THR A 240 -4.12 18.83 26.85
N GLU A 241 -5.06 19.58 26.26
CA GLU A 241 -5.14 19.74 24.80
C GLU A 241 -3.93 20.50 24.24
N GLU A 242 -3.37 21.46 25.00
CA GLU A 242 -2.13 22.16 24.61
C GLU A 242 -0.95 21.16 24.51
N VAL A 243 -0.88 20.21 25.45
CA VAL A 243 0.15 19.17 25.48
C VAL A 243 -0.02 18.21 24.32
N ARG A 244 -1.24 17.70 24.10
CA ARG A 244 -1.56 16.79 23.00
C ARG A 244 -1.16 17.37 21.65
N VAL A 245 -1.62 18.59 21.34
CA VAL A 245 -1.28 19.28 20.09
C VAL A 245 0.23 19.52 19.98
N GLY A 246 0.91 19.85 21.08
CA GLY A 246 2.37 20.02 21.08
C GLY A 246 3.11 18.72 20.73
N ILE A 247 2.71 17.60 21.33
CA ILE A 247 3.25 16.28 21.03
C ILE A 247 3.00 15.91 19.56
N ASP A 248 1.79 16.14 19.06
CA ASP A 248 1.41 15.81 17.69
C ASP A 248 2.20 16.62 16.65
N ILE A 249 2.46 17.91 16.90
CA ILE A 249 3.34 18.75 16.05
C ILE A 249 4.76 18.17 15.98
N LEU A 250 5.31 17.73 17.12
CA LEU A 250 6.64 17.12 17.14
C LEU A 250 6.67 15.76 16.44
N LYS A 251 5.64 14.93 16.63
CA LYS A 251 5.49 13.63 15.95
C LYS A 251 5.37 13.80 14.44
N ALA A 252 4.59 14.77 13.97
CA ALA A 252 4.40 15.06 12.54
C ALA A 252 5.69 15.44 11.83
N LEU A 253 6.68 15.98 12.56
CA LEU A 253 8.02 16.29 12.05
C LEU A 253 9.07 15.21 12.40
N SER A 254 8.63 14.09 12.97
CA SER A 254 9.48 12.99 13.48
C SER A 254 10.54 13.44 14.51
N LEU A 255 10.25 14.50 15.27
CA LEU A 255 11.14 15.07 16.30
C LEU A 255 10.91 14.47 17.70
N ARG A 256 9.79 13.78 17.92
CA ARG A 256 9.48 13.02 19.14
C ARG A 256 9.01 11.63 18.77
N LYS A 257 9.51 10.61 19.47
CA LYS A 257 9.12 9.20 19.34
C LYS A 257 8.34 8.77 20.59
N GLY A 258 7.34 7.90 20.42
CA GLY A 258 6.44 7.45 21.49
C GLY A 258 5.16 8.28 21.62
N GLY A 259 4.09 7.67 22.13
CA GLY A 259 2.72 8.21 22.08
C GLY A 259 1.90 7.59 20.95
N LEU A 260 0.57 7.50 21.09
CA LEU A 260 -0.33 7.09 20.01
C LEU A 260 -0.06 7.88 18.73
N THR A 261 0.53 7.24 17.72
CA THR A 261 0.63 7.78 16.37
C THR A 261 -0.50 7.13 15.59
N PHE A 262 -1.59 7.86 15.45
CA PHE A 262 -2.81 7.40 14.81
C PHE A 262 -2.76 7.74 13.32
N VAL A 263 -2.57 6.73 12.48
CA VAL A 263 -2.59 6.90 11.03
C VAL A 263 -3.82 6.18 10.47
N SER A 264 -4.85 6.97 10.17
CA SER A 264 -6.03 6.52 9.44
C SER A 264 -6.01 7.08 8.02
N CYS A 265 -6.42 6.25 7.06
CA CYS A 265 -6.92 6.77 5.79
C CYS A 265 -8.00 7.84 6.07
N PRO A 266 -8.03 8.99 5.35
CA PRO A 266 -8.97 10.10 5.58
C PRO A 266 -10.47 9.76 5.47
N SER A 267 -10.80 8.47 5.33
CA SER A 267 -12.06 7.93 4.83
C SER A 267 -12.37 8.44 3.42
N CYS A 268 -13.23 7.73 2.72
CA CYS A 268 -13.76 8.10 1.42
C CYS A 268 -14.99 7.22 1.16
N GLY A 269 -15.69 7.41 0.05
CA GLY A 269 -16.82 6.53 -0.35
C GLY A 269 -16.43 5.06 -0.63
N ARG A 270 -15.23 4.63 -0.20
CA ARG A 270 -14.63 3.30 -0.34
C ARG A 270 -14.49 2.57 1.01
N ALA A 271 -14.89 3.20 2.11
CA ALA A 271 -14.83 2.61 3.43
C ALA A 271 -16.01 1.64 3.62
N ASP A 272 -15.72 0.33 3.64
CA ASP A 272 -16.69 -0.76 3.89
C ASP A 272 -16.97 -0.96 5.41
N VAL A 273 -16.42 -0.06 6.24
CA VAL A 273 -16.57 0.04 7.69
C VAL A 273 -16.77 1.53 7.99
N ASP A 274 -17.46 1.89 9.06
CA ASP A 274 -17.46 3.29 9.51
C ASP A 274 -16.07 3.64 10.05
N LEU A 275 -15.16 3.96 9.13
CA LEU A 275 -13.75 4.19 9.40
C LEU A 275 -13.55 5.37 10.34
N VAL A 276 -14.48 6.32 10.32
CA VAL A 276 -14.47 7.48 11.22
C VAL A 276 -14.89 7.05 12.63
N LYS A 277 -15.89 6.18 12.76
CA LYS A 277 -16.30 5.60 14.04
C LYS A 277 -15.24 4.65 14.61
N LEU A 278 -14.72 3.72 13.81
CA LEU A 278 -13.66 2.80 14.24
C LEU A 278 -12.37 3.56 14.60
N ALA A 279 -12.00 4.57 13.80
CA ALA A 279 -10.90 5.46 14.12
C ALA A 279 -11.09 6.14 15.48
N ARG A 280 -12.29 6.68 15.74
CA ARG A 280 -12.63 7.30 17.02
C ARG A 280 -12.66 6.32 18.18
N GLU A 281 -13.24 5.14 17.99
CA GLU A 281 -13.29 4.09 19.02
C GLU A 281 -11.88 3.61 19.39
N VAL A 282 -10.99 3.45 18.41
CA VAL A 282 -9.57 3.16 18.63
C VAL A 282 -8.85 4.37 19.25
N GLU A 283 -9.09 5.59 18.79
CA GLU A 283 -8.46 6.78 19.37
C GLU A 283 -8.91 6.98 20.84
N ASP A 284 -10.20 6.80 21.15
CA ASP A 284 -10.78 6.94 22.48
C ASP A 284 -10.34 5.82 23.44
N GLU A 285 -10.31 4.57 22.98
CA GLU A 285 -9.91 3.42 23.80
C GLU A 285 -8.42 3.46 24.16
N PHE A 286 -7.58 3.90 23.21
CA PHE A 286 -6.12 3.97 23.37
C PHE A 286 -5.64 5.38 23.77
N LYS A 287 -6.54 6.25 24.25
CA LYS A 287 -6.18 7.56 24.84
C LYS A 287 -5.17 7.37 25.98
N GLY A 288 -4.02 8.03 25.86
CA GLY A 288 -2.95 7.98 26.87
C GLY A 288 -1.99 6.79 26.73
N LEU A 289 -2.15 5.94 25.72
CA LEU A 289 -1.17 4.90 25.38
C LEU A 289 -0.02 5.45 24.54
N ASN A 290 1.16 4.88 24.74
CA ASN A 290 2.43 5.35 24.17
C ASN A 290 2.92 4.56 22.94
N GLU A 291 2.03 3.83 22.24
CA GLU A 291 2.37 2.89 21.15
C GLU A 291 1.85 3.35 19.77
N GLU A 292 2.47 2.91 18.67
CA GLU A 292 2.09 3.30 17.29
C GLU A 292 1.05 2.34 16.68
N ILE A 293 -0.08 2.87 16.16
CA ILE A 293 -1.24 2.08 15.65
C ILE A 293 -1.69 2.57 14.26
N HIS A 294 -1.76 1.65 13.28
CA HIS A 294 -2.10 1.94 11.87
C HIS A 294 -3.35 1.21 11.36
N ILE A 295 -4.13 1.82 10.45
CA ILE A 295 -5.38 1.24 9.89
C ILE A 295 -5.47 1.21 8.34
N ALA A 296 -5.78 0.04 7.74
CA ALA A 296 -5.90 -0.19 6.28
C ALA A 296 -7.20 -0.96 5.82
N VAL A 297 -7.58 -0.87 4.54
CA VAL A 297 -8.84 -1.39 3.92
C VAL A 297 -8.58 -2.35 2.74
N MET A 298 -9.46 -3.35 2.50
CA MET A 298 -9.24 -4.46 1.54
C MET A 298 -10.10 -4.43 0.24
N GLY A 299 -9.60 -4.99 -0.88
CA GLY A 299 -10.33 -5.19 -2.16
C GLY A 299 -10.29 -6.64 -2.67
N CYS A 300 -11.35 -7.16 -3.33
CA CYS A 300 -11.54 -8.61 -3.65
C CYS A 300 -12.29 -8.92 -4.97
N VAL A 301 -12.39 -10.20 -5.34
CA VAL A 301 -12.95 -10.74 -6.61
C VAL A 301 -14.00 -11.85 -6.35
N PRO A 302 -15.19 -11.87 -6.97
CA PRO A 302 -16.21 -12.93 -6.78
C PRO A 302 -15.79 -14.33 -7.24
N GLU A 303 -16.49 -15.36 -6.73
CA GLU A 303 -16.40 -16.76 -7.19
C GLU A 303 -16.58 -16.88 -8.73
N GLY A 304 -15.87 -17.84 -9.34
CA GLY A 304 -15.91 -18.18 -10.75
C GLY A 304 -14.99 -17.34 -11.66
N GLN A 305 -14.30 -16.34 -11.12
CA GLN A 305 -13.38 -15.50 -11.90
C GLN A 305 -12.08 -16.24 -12.21
N PRO A 306 -11.60 -16.24 -13.47
CA PRO A 306 -10.46 -17.06 -13.87
C PRO A 306 -9.12 -16.45 -13.44
N VAL A 307 -8.19 -17.30 -13.01
CA VAL A 307 -6.79 -16.98 -12.67
C VAL A 307 -5.86 -17.85 -13.52
N VAL A 308 -4.82 -17.25 -14.08
CA VAL A 308 -3.79 -17.94 -14.86
C VAL A 308 -2.75 -18.53 -13.90
N THR A 309 -2.78 -19.86 -13.74
CA THR A 309 -1.79 -20.63 -12.96
C THR A 309 -0.81 -21.39 -13.86
N ALA A 310 0.29 -21.90 -13.32
CA ALA A 310 1.23 -22.76 -14.04
C ALA A 310 0.59 -24.07 -14.54
N SER A 311 -0.45 -24.56 -13.84
CA SER A 311 -1.23 -25.74 -14.23
C SER A 311 -2.38 -25.43 -15.20
N GLY A 312 -2.54 -24.17 -15.58
CA GLY A 312 -3.61 -23.69 -16.46
C GLY A 312 -4.56 -22.71 -15.77
N VAL A 313 -5.63 -22.33 -16.48
CA VAL A 313 -6.62 -21.38 -15.95
C VAL A 313 -7.55 -22.09 -14.97
N LYS A 314 -7.67 -21.58 -13.74
CA LYS A 314 -8.57 -22.07 -12.69
C LYS A 314 -9.53 -20.95 -12.22
N PRO A 315 -10.73 -21.27 -11.73
CA PRO A 315 -11.50 -20.33 -10.91
C PRO A 315 -10.70 -19.88 -9.68
N ILE A 316 -10.90 -18.64 -9.22
CA ILE A 316 -10.14 -18.06 -8.10
C ILE A 316 -10.33 -18.85 -6.80
N GLU A 317 -11.51 -19.42 -6.58
CA GLU A 317 -11.85 -20.25 -5.43
C GLU A 317 -11.10 -21.60 -5.41
N ASP A 318 -10.62 -22.06 -6.57
CA ASP A 318 -9.87 -23.31 -6.73
C ASP A 318 -8.34 -23.08 -6.70
N VAL A 319 -7.90 -21.82 -6.59
CA VAL A 319 -6.48 -21.50 -6.39
C VAL A 319 -6.12 -21.73 -4.93
N THR A 320 -5.02 -22.44 -4.71
CA THR A 320 -4.58 -22.86 -3.37
C THR A 320 -3.18 -22.34 -3.04
N GLU A 321 -2.83 -22.33 -1.75
CA GLU A 321 -1.49 -21.95 -1.31
C GLU A 321 -0.43 -22.87 -1.93
N GLY A 322 0.66 -22.28 -2.42
CA GLY A 322 1.70 -22.99 -3.15
C GLY A 322 1.46 -23.14 -4.66
N ASP A 323 0.27 -22.80 -5.17
CA ASP A 323 0.07 -22.67 -6.63
C ASP A 323 0.96 -21.55 -7.18
N ASP A 324 1.53 -21.74 -8.37
CA ASP A 324 2.24 -20.69 -9.08
C ASP A 324 1.27 -19.95 -10.02
N VAL A 325 1.19 -18.63 -9.90
CA VAL A 325 0.41 -17.73 -10.76
C VAL A 325 1.31 -16.81 -11.57
N VAL A 326 0.80 -16.22 -12.65
CA VAL A 326 1.54 -15.22 -13.42
C VAL A 326 1.21 -13.81 -12.89
N HIS A 327 2.21 -13.03 -12.50
CA HIS A 327 2.06 -11.65 -11.99
C HIS A 327 2.23 -10.59 -13.10
N HIS A 328 2.03 -9.31 -12.78
CA HIS A 328 1.94 -8.21 -13.76
C HIS A 328 3.20 -7.95 -14.64
N GLU A 329 4.37 -8.48 -14.27
CA GLU A 329 5.60 -8.40 -15.09
C GLU A 329 5.83 -9.61 -16.00
N GLY A 330 4.92 -10.60 -15.99
CA GLY A 330 4.99 -11.77 -16.87
C GLY A 330 5.98 -12.85 -16.41
N ARG A 331 6.18 -13.01 -15.10
CA ARG A 331 6.88 -14.16 -14.50
C ARG A 331 5.96 -14.88 -13.50
N ARG A 332 6.43 -16.01 -12.97
CA ARG A 332 5.71 -16.78 -11.95
C ARG A 332 5.91 -16.17 -10.57
N GLY A 333 4.85 -16.13 -9.79
CA GLY A 333 4.85 -15.83 -8.36
C GLY A 333 4.09 -16.91 -7.62
N ARG A 334 4.58 -17.31 -6.45
CA ARG A 334 3.96 -18.33 -5.61
C ARG A 334 2.83 -17.71 -4.81
N VAL A 335 1.66 -18.36 -4.81
CA VAL A 335 0.56 -18.00 -3.91
C VAL A 335 0.97 -18.34 -2.49
N LEU A 336 1.11 -17.32 -1.65
CA LEU A 336 1.51 -17.47 -0.25
C LEU A 336 0.32 -17.90 0.60
N TRP A 337 -0.84 -17.28 0.38
CA TRP A 337 -2.08 -17.64 1.05
C TRP A 337 -3.31 -17.15 0.26
N THR A 338 -4.49 -17.67 0.61
CA THR A 338 -5.76 -17.32 -0.06
C THR A 338 -6.80 -16.79 0.93
N THR A 339 -7.63 -15.84 0.48
CA THR A 339 -8.72 -15.27 1.28
C THR A 339 -10.07 -15.66 0.72
N ARG A 340 -11.04 -15.82 1.63
CA ARG A 340 -12.46 -15.96 1.33
C ARG A 340 -13.28 -15.23 2.38
N HIS A 341 -14.27 -14.44 1.98
CA HIS A 341 -15.27 -13.87 2.88
C HIS A 341 -16.59 -13.57 2.17
N ALA A 342 -17.68 -13.52 2.94
CA ALA A 342 -18.98 -13.13 2.44
C ALA A 342 -19.00 -11.66 2.02
N TYR A 343 -19.68 -11.36 0.92
CA TYR A 343 -19.87 -10.03 0.38
C TYR A 343 -21.31 -9.85 -0.07
N GLU A 344 -21.90 -8.72 0.32
CA GLU A 344 -23.17 -8.24 -0.18
C GLU A 344 -22.98 -6.79 -0.63
N GLY A 345 -23.25 -6.50 -1.89
CA GLY A 345 -23.07 -5.17 -2.45
C GLY A 345 -22.99 -5.14 -3.98
N GLU A 346 -22.58 -4.00 -4.53
CA GLU A 346 -22.41 -3.84 -5.98
C GLU A 346 -21.06 -4.39 -6.45
N ILE A 347 -21.09 -5.14 -7.55
CA ILE A 347 -19.91 -5.58 -8.29
C ILE A 347 -19.81 -4.80 -9.59
N VAL A 348 -18.59 -4.41 -9.96
CA VAL A 348 -18.30 -3.82 -11.26
C VAL A 348 -18.06 -4.94 -12.26
N GLU A 349 -18.85 -4.96 -13.33
CA GLU A 349 -18.71 -5.88 -14.46
C GLU A 349 -17.99 -5.18 -15.62
N VAL A 350 -16.71 -5.51 -15.81
CA VAL A 350 -15.88 -4.98 -16.91
C VAL A 350 -15.90 -5.99 -18.06
N GLN A 351 -16.40 -5.58 -19.23
CA GLN A 351 -16.50 -6.42 -20.43
C GLN A 351 -15.38 -6.08 -21.42
N PRO A 352 -14.30 -6.90 -21.51
CA PRO A 352 -13.24 -6.68 -22.49
C PRO A 352 -13.67 -7.14 -23.89
N THR A 353 -12.97 -6.68 -24.91
CA THR A 353 -13.15 -7.13 -26.28
C THR A 353 -12.68 -8.57 -26.45
N GLY A 354 -13.61 -9.50 -26.73
CA GLY A 354 -13.28 -10.89 -27.07
C GLY A 354 -13.13 -11.83 -25.86
N PHE A 355 -13.38 -11.33 -24.65
CA PHE A 355 -13.29 -12.11 -23.41
C PHE A 355 -14.64 -12.15 -22.69
N SER A 356 -14.80 -13.08 -21.73
CA SER A 356 -15.93 -13.03 -20.81
C SER A 356 -15.84 -11.81 -19.89
N PRO A 357 -16.98 -11.29 -19.38
CA PRO A 357 -16.96 -10.17 -18.45
C PRO A 357 -16.27 -10.54 -17.14
N TYR A 358 -15.44 -9.62 -16.65
CA TYR A 358 -14.77 -9.70 -15.37
C TYR A 358 -15.60 -8.99 -14.31
N ARG A 359 -15.84 -9.68 -13.20
CA ARG A 359 -16.58 -9.18 -12.05
C ARG A 359 -15.61 -8.88 -10.94
N LEU A 360 -15.63 -7.65 -10.44
CA LEU A 360 -14.68 -7.15 -9.46
C LEU A 360 -15.41 -6.32 -8.40
N THR A 361 -14.95 -6.37 -7.15
CA THR A 361 -15.41 -5.35 -6.19
C THR A 361 -14.99 -3.96 -6.66
N PRO A 362 -15.75 -2.89 -6.36
CA PRO A 362 -15.47 -1.54 -6.86
C PRO A 362 -14.04 -1.06 -6.59
N ASN A 363 -13.46 -1.47 -5.47
CA ASN A 363 -12.13 -1.09 -5.02
C ASN A 363 -10.99 -1.92 -5.62
N HIS A 364 -11.29 -3.04 -6.29
CA HIS A 364 -10.25 -3.92 -6.80
C HIS A 364 -9.48 -3.23 -7.93
N ARG A 365 -8.14 -3.33 -7.92
CA ARG A 365 -7.29 -2.64 -8.88
C ARG A 365 -6.95 -3.52 -10.07
N VAL A 366 -7.02 -2.92 -11.25
CA VAL A 366 -6.82 -3.53 -12.55
C VAL A 366 -5.70 -2.81 -13.27
N TRP A 367 -4.80 -3.56 -13.88
CA TRP A 367 -3.69 -3.01 -14.67
C TRP A 367 -4.21 -2.48 -16.01
N ALA A 368 -4.34 -1.15 -16.12
CA ALA A 368 -5.06 -0.52 -17.22
C ALA A 368 -4.57 0.90 -17.53
N PHE A 369 -4.95 1.43 -18.69
CA PHE A 369 -4.77 2.84 -19.04
C PHE A 369 -5.92 3.37 -19.90
N SER A 370 -6.13 4.69 -19.86
CA SER A 370 -7.13 5.37 -20.67
C SER A 370 -6.64 5.62 -22.09
N ARG A 371 -7.55 5.67 -23.07
CA ARG A 371 -7.20 6.08 -24.44
C ARG A 371 -7.70 7.50 -24.69
N PRO A 372 -6.94 8.31 -25.43
CA PRO A 372 -7.42 9.61 -25.85
C PRO A 372 -8.68 9.44 -26.71
N VAL A 373 -9.70 10.23 -26.40
CA VAL A 373 -10.99 10.20 -27.09
C VAL A 373 -11.09 11.40 -28.02
N SER A 374 -11.51 11.15 -29.25
CA SER A 374 -11.87 12.18 -30.22
C SER A 374 -13.36 12.07 -30.54
N LEU A 375 -14.03 13.20 -30.73
CA LEU A 375 -15.41 13.23 -31.21
C LEU A 375 -15.40 13.46 -32.71
N LYS A 376 -15.91 12.49 -33.48
CA LYS A 376 -16.14 12.64 -34.92
C LYS A 376 -17.60 12.36 -35.23
N GLN A 377 -18.32 13.35 -35.76
CA GLN A 377 -19.77 13.26 -36.05
C GLN A 377 -20.59 12.78 -34.84
N GLY A 378 -20.32 13.32 -33.66
CA GLY A 378 -21.03 12.96 -32.42
C GLY A 378 -20.70 11.57 -31.84
N ARG A 379 -19.85 10.77 -32.50
CA ARG A 379 -19.41 9.46 -31.99
C ARG A 379 -18.02 9.55 -31.38
N ARG A 380 -17.86 8.94 -30.19
CA ARG A 380 -16.54 8.74 -29.56
C ARG A 380 -15.70 7.81 -30.43
N ARG A 381 -14.51 8.26 -30.79
CA ARG A 381 -13.54 7.49 -31.57
C ARG A 381 -12.21 7.47 -30.82
N TYR A 382 -11.68 6.27 -30.67
CA TYR A 382 -10.40 6.02 -30.03
C TYR A 382 -9.37 5.62 -31.10
N PRO A 383 -8.09 5.98 -30.95
CA PRO A 383 -7.03 5.40 -31.76
C PRO A 383 -6.92 3.88 -31.50
N SER A 384 -6.27 3.17 -32.43
CA SER A 384 -5.92 1.77 -32.20
C SER A 384 -5.04 1.63 -30.96
N ILE A 385 -5.18 0.52 -30.24
CA ILE A 385 -4.38 0.26 -29.04
C ILE A 385 -2.88 0.31 -29.34
N GLU A 386 -2.46 -0.27 -30.47
CA GLU A 386 -1.06 -0.22 -30.94
C GLU A 386 -0.55 1.22 -31.05
N ARG A 387 -1.33 2.13 -31.67
CA ARG A 387 -0.93 3.54 -31.80
C ARG A 387 -0.85 4.22 -30.44
N THR A 388 -1.74 3.90 -29.51
CA THR A 388 -1.71 4.45 -28.15
C THR A 388 -0.47 4.00 -27.38
N VAL A 389 -0.12 2.72 -27.47
CA VAL A 389 1.08 2.15 -26.82
C VAL A 389 2.36 2.73 -27.43
N ALA A 390 2.42 2.83 -28.77
CA ALA A 390 3.52 3.46 -29.50
C ALA A 390 3.67 4.95 -29.16
N GLY A 391 2.57 5.63 -28.81
CA GLY A 391 2.55 7.01 -28.31
C GLY A 391 3.02 7.17 -26.87
N GLY A 392 3.47 6.11 -26.20
CA GLY A 392 4.04 6.17 -24.85
C GLY A 392 3.08 5.83 -23.71
N ALA A 393 1.83 5.47 -23.98
CA ALA A 393 0.91 5.05 -22.91
C ALA A 393 1.44 3.82 -22.16
N ARG A 394 1.34 3.84 -20.83
CA ARG A 394 1.74 2.75 -19.95
C ARG A 394 0.60 2.44 -18.98
N PRO A 395 0.42 1.17 -18.60
CA PRO A 395 -0.59 0.79 -17.61
C PRO A 395 -0.24 1.29 -16.22
N GLU A 396 -1.29 1.57 -15.45
CA GLU A 396 -1.25 1.88 -14.03
C GLU A 396 -2.29 1.00 -13.29
N TRP A 397 -2.23 0.98 -11.96
CA TRP A 397 -3.21 0.27 -11.15
C TRP A 397 -4.46 1.14 -10.94
N ILE A 398 -5.54 0.81 -11.65
CA ILE A 398 -6.77 1.60 -11.68
C ILE A 398 -7.89 0.84 -10.99
N ARG A 399 -8.70 1.51 -10.17
CA ARG A 399 -9.85 0.84 -9.53
C ARG A 399 -10.89 0.43 -10.56
N ALA A 400 -11.51 -0.72 -10.31
CA ALA A 400 -12.53 -1.28 -11.18
C ALA A 400 -13.66 -0.27 -11.45
N ASP A 401 -14.10 0.48 -10.43
CA ASP A 401 -15.17 1.49 -10.56
C ASP A 401 -14.78 2.76 -11.34
N GLN A 402 -13.49 2.95 -11.64
CA GLN A 402 -12.97 4.04 -12.45
C GLN A 402 -12.74 3.63 -13.91
N ILE A 403 -12.78 2.33 -14.22
CA ILE A 403 -12.63 1.84 -15.58
C ILE A 403 -13.84 2.31 -16.41
N GLU A 404 -13.57 2.90 -17.58
CA GLU A 404 -14.63 3.31 -18.52
C GLU A 404 -14.57 2.55 -19.85
N PRO A 405 -15.69 2.48 -20.60
CA PRO A 405 -15.68 2.04 -21.97
C PRO A 405 -14.63 2.79 -22.81
N GLY A 406 -13.83 2.04 -23.55
CA GLY A 406 -12.75 2.55 -24.38
C GLY A 406 -11.39 2.63 -23.68
N TRP A 407 -11.27 2.29 -22.39
CA TRP A 407 -9.98 2.04 -21.74
C TRP A 407 -9.34 0.74 -22.23
N VAL A 408 -8.09 0.50 -21.87
CA VAL A 408 -7.32 -0.69 -22.24
C VAL A 408 -6.90 -1.42 -20.98
N LEU A 409 -7.24 -2.71 -20.91
CA LEU A 409 -6.72 -3.66 -19.92
C LEU A 409 -5.43 -4.26 -20.44
N VAL A 410 -4.49 -4.55 -19.53
CA VAL A 410 -3.19 -5.13 -19.87
C VAL A 410 -3.02 -6.44 -19.14
N SER A 411 -2.65 -7.49 -19.87
CA SER A 411 -2.34 -8.83 -19.35
C SER A 411 -0.94 -9.21 -19.81
N PRO A 412 0.04 -9.35 -18.92
CA PRO A 412 1.38 -9.74 -19.31
C PRO A 412 1.41 -11.19 -19.83
N ILE A 413 2.41 -11.47 -20.65
CA ILE A 413 2.63 -12.78 -21.25
C ILE A 413 3.81 -13.41 -20.52
N LEU A 414 3.66 -14.66 -20.08
CA LEU A 414 4.73 -15.43 -19.45
C LEU A 414 5.98 -15.43 -20.35
N GLN A 415 7.13 -15.01 -19.83
CA GLN A 415 8.38 -14.89 -20.59
C GLN A 415 9.33 -16.09 -20.42
N ASP A 416 9.12 -16.92 -19.40
CA ASP A 416 10.00 -18.04 -19.06
C ASP A 416 10.23 -18.99 -20.24
N LYS A 417 11.48 -19.41 -20.41
CA LYS A 417 11.92 -20.37 -21.42
C LYS A 417 12.86 -21.40 -20.83
N GLU A 418 12.54 -22.67 -21.05
CA GLU A 418 13.32 -23.81 -20.65
C GLU A 418 13.32 -24.81 -21.80
N ASP A 419 14.49 -25.06 -22.39
CA ASP A 419 14.61 -26.07 -23.44
C ASP A 419 14.77 -27.45 -22.84
N ARG A 420 14.00 -28.39 -23.37
CA ARG A 420 14.00 -29.78 -22.96
C ARG A 420 14.33 -30.64 -24.17
N ALA A 421 15.50 -31.28 -24.16
CA ALA A 421 15.97 -32.10 -25.27
C ALA A 421 15.17 -33.41 -25.40
N THR A 422 14.76 -33.98 -24.28
CA THR A 422 14.17 -35.32 -24.20
C THR A 422 13.02 -35.38 -23.19
N VAL A 423 12.15 -36.37 -23.33
CA VAL A 423 11.12 -36.71 -22.33
C VAL A 423 11.19 -38.21 -22.03
N ASP A 424 11.18 -38.54 -20.74
CA ASP A 424 11.11 -39.93 -20.31
C ASP A 424 9.65 -40.42 -20.41
N ILE A 425 9.47 -41.49 -21.18
CA ILE A 425 8.19 -42.20 -21.31
C ILE A 425 8.37 -43.57 -20.65
N PRO A 426 7.84 -43.78 -19.43
CA PRO A 426 8.04 -45.04 -18.71
C PRO A 426 7.61 -46.26 -19.52
N GLY A 427 8.53 -47.20 -19.70
CA GLY A 427 8.35 -48.41 -20.52
C GLY A 427 8.71 -48.25 -22.00
N ILE A 428 9.05 -47.05 -22.45
CA ILE A 428 9.69 -46.78 -23.75
C ILE A 428 11.13 -46.29 -23.54
N GLY A 429 11.33 -45.40 -22.56
CA GLY A 429 12.62 -44.80 -22.21
C GLY A 429 12.67 -43.31 -22.54
N GLU A 430 13.89 -42.79 -22.64
CA GLU A 430 14.15 -41.38 -22.94
C GLU A 430 14.02 -41.13 -24.46
N VAL A 431 13.05 -40.30 -24.84
CA VAL A 431 12.71 -40.01 -26.24
C VAL A 431 13.04 -38.56 -26.58
N PRO A 432 13.65 -38.27 -27.75
CA PRO A 432 13.84 -36.90 -28.21
C PRO A 432 12.53 -36.12 -28.25
N LEU A 433 12.53 -34.92 -27.67
CA LEU A 433 11.41 -33.99 -27.77
C LEU A 433 11.55 -33.17 -29.06
N ASP A 434 11.39 -33.86 -30.19
CA ASP A 434 11.46 -33.32 -31.54
C ASP A 434 10.08 -32.97 -32.10
N ASP A 435 10.05 -32.50 -33.35
CA ASP A 435 8.81 -32.12 -34.04
C ASP A 435 7.85 -33.31 -34.18
N GLY A 436 8.38 -34.53 -34.32
CA GLY A 436 7.58 -35.75 -34.41
C GLY A 436 6.81 -35.99 -33.11
N LEU A 437 7.52 -35.98 -31.98
CA LEU A 437 6.91 -36.20 -30.68
C LEU A 437 5.92 -35.09 -30.29
N LEU A 438 6.23 -33.83 -30.59
CA LEU A 438 5.31 -32.70 -30.38
C LEU A 438 4.06 -32.80 -31.27
N THR A 439 4.21 -33.30 -32.50
CA THR A 439 3.08 -33.61 -33.39
C THR A 439 2.18 -34.68 -32.79
N LEU A 440 2.74 -35.76 -32.22
CA LEU A 440 1.97 -36.78 -31.51
C LEU A 440 1.18 -36.18 -30.34
N PHE A 441 1.79 -35.29 -29.57
CA PHE A 441 1.10 -34.62 -28.45
C PHE A 441 -0.04 -33.73 -28.94
N GLY A 442 0.19 -32.94 -30.00
CA GLY A 442 -0.85 -32.10 -30.59
C GLY A 442 -2.03 -32.93 -31.11
N TYR A 443 -1.77 -33.99 -31.88
CA TYR A 443 -2.82 -34.90 -32.34
C TYR A 443 -3.50 -35.66 -31.21
N TYR A 444 -2.78 -35.99 -30.14
CA TYR A 444 -3.41 -36.60 -28.97
C TYR A 444 -4.41 -35.63 -28.34
N LEU A 445 -4.03 -34.36 -28.22
CA LEU A 445 -4.86 -33.33 -27.58
C LEU A 445 -6.10 -32.97 -28.40
N SER A 446 -6.02 -33.01 -29.73
CA SER A 446 -7.17 -32.78 -30.61
C SER A 446 -7.93 -34.07 -30.91
N GLU A 447 -7.37 -34.92 -31.77
CA GLU A 447 -8.03 -36.08 -32.38
C GLU A 447 -7.87 -37.40 -31.61
N GLY A 448 -7.03 -37.42 -30.59
CA GLY A 448 -6.67 -38.62 -29.84
C GLY A 448 -7.66 -39.00 -28.75
N SER A 449 -7.83 -40.31 -28.56
CA SER A 449 -8.56 -40.92 -27.46
C SER A 449 -7.86 -42.19 -26.95
N LEU A 450 -8.08 -42.52 -25.68
CA LEU A 450 -7.54 -43.73 -25.05
C LEU A 450 -8.64 -44.72 -24.70
N SER A 451 -8.49 -45.97 -25.14
CA SER A 451 -9.36 -47.09 -24.78
C SER A 451 -8.57 -48.28 -24.24
N GLY A 452 -9.28 -49.28 -23.73
CA GLY A 452 -8.72 -50.53 -23.24
C GLY A 452 -9.65 -51.25 -22.27
N LYS A 453 -9.12 -52.28 -21.60
CA LYS A 453 -9.86 -53.17 -20.68
C LYS A 453 -9.34 -53.04 -19.26
N GLY A 454 -10.22 -53.19 -18.27
CA GLY A 454 -9.85 -53.15 -16.85
C GLY A 454 -9.15 -51.86 -16.43
N GLY A 455 -9.56 -50.71 -17.01
CA GLY A 455 -8.98 -49.39 -16.74
C GLY A 455 -7.66 -49.10 -17.45
N ARG A 456 -6.98 -50.09 -18.03
CA ARG A 456 -5.65 -49.93 -18.66
C ARG A 456 -5.76 -49.27 -20.05
N PRO A 457 -5.11 -48.10 -20.29
CA PRO A 457 -5.25 -47.34 -21.53
C PRO A 457 -4.34 -47.85 -22.66
N TYR A 458 -4.39 -49.14 -22.99
CA TYR A 458 -3.42 -49.72 -23.94
C TYR A 458 -3.72 -49.42 -25.42
N GLN A 459 -4.89 -48.88 -25.78
CA GLN A 459 -5.20 -48.47 -27.15
C GLN A 459 -5.16 -46.95 -27.27
N GLN A 460 -4.36 -46.46 -28.22
CA GLN A 460 -4.34 -45.07 -28.63
C GLN A 460 -5.04 -44.97 -29.99
N ILE A 461 -6.14 -44.23 -30.07
CA ILE A 461 -6.96 -44.09 -31.28
C ILE A 461 -6.96 -42.62 -31.68
N PHE A 462 -6.60 -42.33 -32.92
CA PHE A 462 -6.60 -40.98 -33.49
C PHE A 462 -7.52 -40.96 -34.72
N CYS A 463 -8.48 -40.04 -34.73
CA CYS A 463 -9.50 -39.97 -35.76
C CYS A 463 -9.27 -38.76 -36.67
N PHE A 464 -9.06 -38.98 -37.96
CA PHE A 464 -8.90 -37.90 -38.94
C PHE A 464 -10.02 -37.92 -39.96
N HIS A 465 -10.36 -36.76 -40.53
CA HIS A 465 -11.27 -36.72 -41.67
C HIS A 465 -10.60 -37.34 -42.91
N GLU A 466 -11.34 -38.06 -43.75
CA GLU A 466 -10.81 -38.79 -44.92
C GLU A 466 -10.01 -37.92 -45.91
N ARG A 467 -10.30 -36.62 -45.94
CA ARG A 467 -9.62 -35.62 -46.80
C ARG A 467 -8.27 -35.13 -46.25
N GLN A 468 -7.90 -35.50 -45.03
CA GLN A 468 -6.66 -35.10 -44.36
C GLN A 468 -5.53 -36.12 -44.61
N GLU A 469 -5.33 -36.55 -45.86
CA GLU A 469 -4.52 -37.74 -46.20
C GLU A 469 -3.06 -37.71 -45.68
N GLY A 470 -2.49 -36.51 -45.45
CA GLY A 470 -1.12 -36.34 -44.95
C GLY A 470 -0.91 -36.55 -43.44
N TYR A 471 -1.91 -36.24 -42.60
CA TYR A 471 -1.75 -36.29 -41.14
C TYR A 471 -1.65 -37.72 -40.57
N PRO A 472 -2.50 -38.68 -41.03
CA PRO A 472 -2.40 -40.08 -40.62
C PRO A 472 -1.05 -40.70 -40.99
N GLN A 473 -0.52 -40.39 -42.18
CA GLN A 473 0.80 -40.87 -42.59
C GLN A 473 1.88 -40.34 -41.65
N ARG A 474 1.89 -39.02 -41.39
CA ARG A 474 2.83 -38.39 -40.47
C ARG A 474 2.79 -39.03 -39.08
N LEU A 475 1.59 -39.20 -38.52
CA LEU A 475 1.41 -39.86 -37.22
C LEU A 475 1.93 -41.30 -37.20
N ARG A 476 1.70 -42.08 -38.26
CA ARG A 476 2.21 -43.46 -38.35
C ARG A 476 3.73 -43.50 -38.28
N ASP A 477 4.40 -42.57 -38.95
CA ASP A 477 5.86 -42.53 -38.97
C ASP A 477 6.42 -42.14 -37.60
N VAL A 478 5.78 -41.20 -36.89
CA VAL A 478 6.13 -40.89 -35.50
C VAL A 478 5.96 -42.13 -34.60
N LEU A 479 4.81 -42.81 -34.67
CA LEU A 479 4.54 -43.98 -33.84
C LEU A 479 5.51 -45.14 -34.13
N ARG A 480 5.92 -45.34 -35.40
CA ARG A 480 6.96 -46.30 -35.77
C ARG A 480 8.32 -45.92 -35.21
N GLY A 481 8.65 -44.63 -35.20
CA GLY A 481 9.86 -44.10 -34.56
C GLY A 481 9.93 -44.42 -33.06
N LEU A 482 8.78 -44.53 -32.39
CA LEU A 482 8.66 -44.99 -31.00
C LEU A 482 8.69 -46.51 -30.84
N GLY A 483 8.99 -47.26 -31.91
CA GLY A 483 8.98 -48.73 -31.91
C GLY A 483 7.60 -49.37 -31.92
N LEU A 484 6.54 -48.61 -32.18
CA LEU A 484 5.16 -49.11 -32.22
C LEU A 484 4.75 -49.54 -33.63
N ARG A 485 3.73 -50.40 -33.70
CA ARG A 485 3.14 -50.86 -34.97
C ARG A 485 1.72 -50.33 -35.10
N PRO A 486 1.53 -49.11 -35.63
CA PRO A 486 0.20 -48.56 -35.82
C PRO A 486 -0.53 -49.27 -36.97
N SER A 487 -1.83 -49.46 -36.79
CA SER A 487 -2.76 -49.94 -37.81
C SER A 487 -3.68 -48.80 -38.25
N THR A 488 -4.34 -48.97 -39.39
CA THR A 488 -5.27 -47.96 -39.93
C THR A 488 -6.61 -48.60 -40.25
N GLN A 489 -7.71 -47.96 -39.85
CA GLN A 489 -9.07 -48.43 -40.10
C GLN A 489 -9.87 -47.29 -40.74
N GLN A 490 -10.46 -47.53 -41.92
CA GLN A 490 -11.40 -46.59 -42.52
C GLN A 490 -12.80 -46.83 -41.96
N ARG A 491 -13.47 -45.78 -41.49
CA ARG A 491 -14.86 -45.79 -41.03
C ARG A 491 -15.64 -44.63 -41.63
N ARG A 492 -16.55 -44.89 -42.59
CA ARG A 492 -17.30 -43.86 -43.32
C ARG A 492 -16.36 -42.73 -43.82
N HIS A 493 -16.46 -41.53 -43.24
CA HIS A 493 -15.68 -40.33 -43.57
C HIS A 493 -14.48 -40.09 -42.65
N THR A 494 -14.12 -41.08 -41.83
CA THR A 494 -13.06 -41.00 -40.83
C THR A 494 -12.00 -42.07 -41.09
N LEU A 495 -10.73 -41.68 -41.01
CA LEU A 495 -9.58 -42.56 -41.05
C LEU A 495 -8.99 -42.64 -39.64
N GLU A 496 -9.05 -43.82 -39.02
CA GLU A 496 -8.55 -44.06 -37.66
C GLU A 496 -7.12 -44.61 -37.72
N VAL A 497 -6.19 -44.01 -37.01
CA VAL A 497 -4.86 -44.58 -36.71
C VAL A 497 -4.89 -45.15 -35.31
N VAL A 498 -4.60 -46.44 -35.17
CA VAL A 498 -4.66 -47.16 -33.90
C VAL A 498 -3.31 -47.75 -33.54
N ALA A 499 -2.77 -47.36 -32.40
CA ALA A 499 -1.59 -47.98 -31.79
C ALA A 499 -1.97 -48.71 -30.49
N HIS A 500 -1.17 -49.72 -30.16
CA HIS A 500 -1.34 -50.52 -28.95
C HIS A 500 -0.08 -50.45 -28.09
N SER A 501 -0.12 -49.65 -27.03
CA SER A 501 0.97 -49.53 -26.06
C SER A 501 0.43 -49.11 -24.70
N LEU A 502 0.61 -49.94 -23.68
CA LEU A 502 0.27 -49.58 -22.30
C LEU A 502 1.16 -48.43 -21.80
N ALA A 503 2.45 -48.47 -22.14
CA ALA A 503 3.43 -47.47 -21.76
C ALA A 503 3.05 -46.07 -22.30
N LEU A 504 2.82 -45.98 -23.62
CA LEU A 504 2.44 -44.71 -24.25
C LEU A 504 1.09 -44.21 -23.74
N GLY A 505 0.09 -45.09 -23.64
CA GLY A 505 -1.24 -44.69 -23.19
C GLY A 505 -1.26 -44.20 -21.74
N ALA A 506 -0.55 -44.88 -20.83
CA ALA A 506 -0.42 -44.44 -19.45
C ALA A 506 0.33 -43.11 -19.33
N PHE A 507 1.36 -42.91 -20.15
CA PHE A 507 2.07 -41.63 -20.24
C PHE A 507 1.15 -40.51 -20.73
N LEU A 508 0.40 -40.73 -21.81
CA LEU A 508 -0.52 -39.73 -22.37
C LEU A 508 -1.65 -39.37 -21.38
N GLU A 509 -2.27 -40.37 -20.75
CA GLU A 509 -3.31 -40.16 -19.73
C GLU A 509 -2.80 -39.33 -18.55
N ARG A 510 -1.63 -39.69 -18.02
CA ARG A 510 -1.02 -39.00 -16.87
C ARG A 510 -0.56 -37.59 -17.19
N THR A 511 -0.03 -37.37 -18.39
CA THR A 511 0.63 -36.11 -18.77
C THR A 511 -0.35 -35.10 -19.36
N PHE A 512 -1.36 -35.58 -20.08
CA PHE A 512 -2.25 -34.72 -20.86
C PHE A 512 -3.73 -34.92 -20.52
N GLY A 513 -4.10 -35.86 -19.64
CA GLY A 513 -5.49 -36.21 -19.36
C GLY A 513 -6.10 -37.13 -20.42
N ARG A 514 -7.21 -37.81 -20.08
CA ARG A 514 -7.84 -38.84 -20.93
C ARG A 514 -9.07 -38.37 -21.70
N GLY A 515 -10.03 -37.76 -21.02
CA GLY A 515 -11.27 -37.28 -21.63
C GLY A 515 -11.10 -35.87 -22.20
N SER A 516 -11.86 -35.52 -23.24
CA SER A 516 -11.75 -34.21 -23.92
C SER A 516 -11.84 -33.01 -22.98
N ALA A 517 -12.72 -33.06 -21.98
CA ALA A 517 -12.86 -32.00 -20.97
C ALA A 517 -11.71 -31.94 -19.94
N THR A 518 -10.95 -33.03 -19.78
CA THR A 518 -9.82 -33.16 -18.83
C THR A 518 -8.46 -32.95 -19.49
N LYS A 519 -8.44 -32.78 -20.83
CA LYS A 519 -7.19 -32.62 -21.56
C LYS A 519 -6.48 -31.34 -21.11
N HIS A 520 -5.17 -31.39 -20.96
CA HIS A 520 -4.36 -30.25 -20.53
C HIS A 520 -2.92 -30.39 -21.01
N LEU A 521 -2.14 -29.31 -20.96
CA LEU A 521 -0.70 -29.30 -21.17
C LEU A 521 0.01 -29.26 -19.81
N PRO A 522 1.10 -30.02 -19.61
CA PRO A 522 1.93 -29.87 -18.44
C PRO A 522 2.72 -28.55 -18.48
N SER A 523 3.07 -28.02 -17.32
CA SER A 523 3.69 -26.69 -17.16
C SER A 523 5.00 -26.52 -17.94
N TRP A 524 5.78 -27.60 -18.13
CA TRP A 524 7.03 -27.58 -18.89
C TRP A 524 6.83 -27.37 -20.40
N ILE A 525 5.66 -27.69 -20.97
CA ILE A 525 5.37 -27.35 -22.37
C ILE A 525 5.17 -25.84 -22.54
N MET A 526 4.56 -25.20 -21.54
CA MET A 526 4.29 -23.76 -21.56
C MET A 526 5.58 -22.93 -21.55
N THR A 527 6.70 -23.50 -21.14
CA THR A 527 8.03 -22.87 -21.12
C THR A 527 8.95 -23.32 -22.24
N LEU A 528 8.55 -24.23 -23.13
CA LEU A 528 9.40 -24.64 -24.25
C LEU A 528 9.81 -23.44 -25.16
N PRO A 529 10.95 -23.55 -25.88
CA PRO A 529 11.33 -22.61 -26.92
C PRO A 529 10.24 -22.43 -27.97
N TYR A 530 10.19 -21.24 -28.58
CA TYR A 530 9.12 -20.89 -29.52
C TYR A 530 9.03 -21.86 -30.71
N GLN A 531 10.14 -22.40 -31.22
CA GLN A 531 10.08 -23.37 -32.32
C GLN A 531 9.28 -24.63 -31.94
N LYS A 532 9.50 -25.16 -30.73
CA LYS A 532 8.76 -26.32 -30.21
C LYS A 532 7.29 -25.99 -29.95
N GLN A 533 7.01 -24.78 -29.45
CA GLN A 533 5.64 -24.30 -29.28
C GLN A 533 4.90 -24.13 -30.61
N GLN A 534 5.59 -23.67 -31.67
CA GLN A 534 5.03 -23.57 -33.02
C GLN A 534 4.64 -24.94 -33.58
N CYS A 535 5.50 -25.95 -33.41
CA CYS A 535 5.21 -27.33 -33.83
C CYS A 535 3.94 -27.86 -33.15
N LEU A 536 3.85 -27.71 -31.83
CA LEU A 536 2.67 -28.12 -31.07
C LEU A 536 1.40 -27.38 -31.50
N VAL A 537 1.46 -26.06 -31.65
CA VAL A 537 0.31 -25.25 -32.10
C VAL A 537 -0.16 -25.66 -33.49
N ARG A 538 0.77 -25.97 -34.40
CA ARG A 538 0.43 -26.49 -35.73
C ARG A 538 -0.36 -27.78 -35.65
N ALA A 539 0.12 -28.77 -34.90
CA ALA A 539 -0.55 -30.06 -34.74
C ALA A 539 -1.92 -29.94 -34.04
N LEU A 540 -2.07 -29.03 -33.08
CA LEU A 540 -3.36 -28.70 -32.47
C LEU A 540 -4.34 -28.12 -33.49
N TRP A 541 -3.86 -27.24 -34.38
CA TRP A 541 -4.69 -26.61 -35.41
C TRP A 541 -5.07 -27.55 -36.55
N GLU A 542 -4.22 -28.52 -36.88
CA GLU A 542 -4.49 -29.54 -37.89
C GLU A 542 -5.69 -30.45 -37.51
N GLY A 543 -5.96 -30.61 -36.21
CA GLY A 543 -7.14 -31.32 -35.70
C GLY A 543 -8.33 -30.38 -35.42
N ASP A 544 -8.28 -29.65 -34.31
CA ASP A 544 -9.43 -28.85 -33.81
C ASP A 544 -9.46 -27.39 -34.33
N GLY A 545 -8.50 -27.04 -35.20
CA GLY A 545 -8.37 -25.69 -35.73
C GLY A 545 -9.27 -25.43 -36.94
N TYR A 546 -9.76 -24.20 -37.03
CA TYR A 546 -10.47 -23.70 -38.19
C TYR A 546 -9.84 -22.41 -38.67
N VAL A 547 -9.70 -22.25 -39.99
CA VAL A 547 -9.32 -20.99 -40.65
C VAL A 547 -10.28 -20.79 -41.81
N GLY A 548 -11.01 -19.68 -41.82
CA GLY A 548 -11.98 -19.41 -42.87
C GLY A 548 -12.59 -18.02 -42.82
N ARG A 549 -13.48 -17.74 -43.77
CA ARG A 549 -14.19 -16.45 -43.85
C ARG A 549 -15.56 -16.54 -43.19
N VAL A 550 -15.83 -15.64 -42.24
CA VAL A 550 -17.12 -15.50 -41.56
C VAL A 550 -17.60 -14.06 -41.72
N GLY A 551 -18.74 -13.87 -42.41
CA GLY A 551 -19.34 -12.54 -42.61
C GLY A 551 -18.45 -11.54 -43.36
N GLY A 552 -17.61 -12.02 -44.29
CA GLY A 552 -16.69 -11.21 -45.10
C GLY A 552 -15.26 -11.08 -44.53
N TYR A 553 -15.01 -11.57 -43.31
CA TYR A 553 -13.73 -11.45 -42.62
C TYR A 553 -13.05 -12.80 -42.44
N TRP A 554 -11.73 -12.82 -42.47
CA TRP A 554 -10.97 -13.95 -41.99
C TRP A 554 -11.12 -14.11 -40.47
N ARG A 555 -11.22 -15.36 -40.04
CA ARG A 555 -11.20 -15.76 -38.64
C ARG A 555 -10.51 -17.10 -38.56
N ALA A 556 -9.67 -17.24 -37.53
CA ALA A 556 -9.14 -18.53 -37.13
C ALA A 556 -9.60 -18.84 -35.70
N THR A 557 -10.04 -20.07 -35.45
CA THR A 557 -10.51 -20.50 -34.12
C THR A 557 -9.98 -21.88 -33.79
N TYR A 558 -9.52 -22.04 -32.56
CA TYR A 558 -9.30 -23.34 -31.93
C TYR A 558 -10.40 -23.57 -30.89
N THR A 559 -11.06 -24.73 -30.94
CA THR A 559 -12.19 -25.04 -30.03
C THR A 559 -11.90 -26.32 -29.26
N THR A 560 -12.12 -26.30 -27.94
CA THR A 560 -11.99 -27.48 -27.07
C THR A 560 -13.05 -27.46 -25.97
N THR A 561 -13.42 -28.62 -25.44
CA THR A 561 -14.30 -28.71 -24.26
C THR A 561 -13.52 -28.59 -22.95
N SER A 562 -12.19 -28.65 -22.98
CA SER A 562 -11.36 -28.44 -21.79
C SER A 562 -11.13 -26.95 -21.52
N PRO A 563 -11.57 -26.42 -20.35
CA PRO A 563 -11.27 -25.04 -19.96
C PRO A 563 -9.76 -24.79 -19.84
N VAL A 564 -9.05 -25.76 -19.26
CA VAL A 564 -7.61 -25.68 -19.01
C VAL A 564 -6.85 -25.62 -20.33
N LEU A 565 -7.13 -26.54 -21.25
CA LEU A 565 -6.48 -26.57 -22.56
C LEU A 565 -6.82 -25.32 -23.38
N GLY A 566 -8.08 -24.88 -23.38
CA GLY A 566 -8.49 -23.65 -24.08
C GLY A 566 -7.70 -22.43 -23.61
N GLY A 567 -7.54 -22.28 -22.29
CA GLY A 567 -6.71 -21.24 -21.69
C GLY A 567 -5.22 -21.38 -22.05
N GLN A 568 -4.68 -22.60 -22.05
CA GLN A 568 -3.28 -22.86 -22.37
C GLN A 568 -2.95 -22.61 -23.86
N VAL A 569 -3.83 -23.02 -24.78
CA VAL A 569 -3.67 -22.71 -26.20
C VAL A 569 -3.72 -21.21 -26.44
N HIS A 570 -4.63 -20.49 -25.78
CA HIS A 570 -4.63 -19.04 -25.80
C HIS A 570 -3.29 -18.45 -25.33
N GLN A 571 -2.72 -18.93 -24.23
CA GLN A 571 -1.40 -18.47 -23.75
C GLN A 571 -0.25 -18.80 -24.72
N LEU A 572 -0.27 -19.98 -25.36
CA LEU A 572 0.72 -20.32 -26.41
C LEU A 572 0.63 -19.37 -27.61
N LEU A 573 -0.58 -19.04 -28.08
CA LEU A 573 -0.77 -18.06 -29.15
C LEU A 573 -0.17 -16.71 -28.78
N LEU A 574 -0.44 -16.21 -27.57
CA LEU A 574 0.11 -14.94 -27.10
C LEU A 574 1.65 -14.95 -27.06
N ARG A 575 2.25 -16.03 -26.55
CA ARG A 575 3.72 -16.22 -26.52
C ARG A 575 4.35 -16.21 -27.91
N LEU A 576 3.63 -16.71 -28.91
CA LEU A 576 4.03 -16.69 -30.33
C LEU A 576 3.72 -15.35 -31.01
N GLY A 577 3.27 -14.33 -30.26
CA GLY A 577 2.93 -13.02 -30.79
C GLY A 577 1.63 -13.01 -31.59
N ILE A 578 0.76 -13.99 -31.41
CA ILE A 578 -0.53 -14.10 -32.09
C ILE A 578 -1.60 -13.59 -31.13
N GLY A 579 -2.09 -12.37 -31.37
CA GLY A 579 -3.15 -11.76 -30.58
C GLY A 579 -4.46 -12.55 -30.70
N ALA A 580 -4.84 -13.23 -29.63
CA ALA A 580 -6.03 -14.06 -29.58
C ALA A 580 -6.98 -13.59 -28.48
N ALA A 581 -8.27 -13.82 -28.71
CA ALA A 581 -9.35 -13.67 -27.74
C ALA A 581 -9.69 -15.05 -27.14
N LEU A 582 -10.17 -15.10 -25.89
CA LEU A 582 -10.62 -16.34 -25.25
C LEU A 582 -12.04 -16.16 -24.69
N HIS A 583 -12.97 -16.98 -25.16
CA HIS A 583 -14.37 -16.98 -24.72
C HIS A 583 -14.94 -18.40 -24.74
N HIS A 584 -16.13 -18.58 -24.17
CA HIS A 584 -16.87 -19.84 -24.23
C HIS A 584 -18.17 -19.70 -25.02
N ARG A 585 -18.63 -20.81 -25.58
CA ARG A 585 -19.94 -20.98 -26.21
C ARG A 585 -20.75 -22.00 -25.42
N ASP A 586 -21.95 -21.59 -25.05
CA ASP A 586 -22.94 -22.45 -24.41
C ASP A 586 -24.05 -22.75 -25.42
N GLU A 587 -24.12 -24.01 -25.86
CA GLU A 587 -25.18 -24.52 -26.75
C GLU A 587 -26.05 -25.50 -25.98
N ALA A 588 -27.38 -25.34 -26.05
CA ALA A 588 -28.32 -26.22 -25.35
C ALA A 588 -28.10 -27.69 -25.75
N GLY A 589 -27.91 -28.57 -24.76
CA GLY A 589 -27.67 -30.00 -24.97
C GLY A 589 -26.23 -30.36 -25.36
N ARG A 590 -25.28 -29.42 -25.38
CA ARG A 590 -23.85 -29.66 -25.62
C ARG A 590 -23.02 -29.19 -24.42
N MET A 591 -21.84 -29.81 -24.26
CA MET A 591 -20.85 -29.32 -23.29
C MET A 591 -20.37 -27.92 -23.71
N ARG A 592 -20.12 -27.05 -22.72
CA ARG A 592 -19.49 -25.74 -22.93
C ARG A 592 -18.19 -25.90 -23.71
N ALA A 593 -18.05 -25.13 -24.79
CA ALA A 593 -16.86 -25.14 -25.63
C ALA A 593 -16.06 -23.85 -25.46
N TRP A 594 -14.78 -23.97 -25.18
CA TRP A 594 -13.82 -22.88 -25.07
C TRP A 594 -13.19 -22.61 -26.43
N VAL A 595 -13.11 -21.32 -26.79
CA VAL A 595 -12.70 -20.88 -28.12
C VAL A 595 -11.61 -19.83 -28.01
N ALA A 596 -10.42 -20.18 -28.48
CA ALA A 596 -9.36 -19.21 -28.78
C ALA A 596 -9.57 -18.68 -30.20
N SER A 597 -9.77 -17.37 -30.35
CA SER A 597 -10.16 -16.75 -31.62
C SER A 597 -9.18 -15.66 -32.06
N VAL A 598 -8.69 -15.78 -33.28
CA VAL A 598 -7.77 -14.85 -33.93
C VAL A 598 -8.52 -14.16 -35.06
N THR A 599 -8.64 -12.83 -34.96
CA THR A 599 -9.49 -12.03 -35.86
C THR A 599 -8.80 -10.79 -36.42
N SER A 600 -7.74 -10.29 -35.78
CA SER A 600 -6.93 -9.19 -36.35
C SER A 600 -6.14 -9.71 -37.56
N GLN A 601 -6.10 -8.94 -38.64
CA GLN A 601 -5.39 -9.31 -39.88
C GLN A 601 -3.92 -9.68 -39.60
N ARG A 602 -3.21 -8.88 -38.78
CA ARG A 602 -1.81 -9.13 -38.43
C ARG A 602 -1.61 -10.46 -37.68
N ALA A 603 -2.48 -10.78 -36.74
CA ALA A 603 -2.39 -12.05 -36.01
C ALA A 603 -2.78 -13.24 -36.90
N LEU A 604 -3.73 -13.05 -37.81
CA LEU A 604 -4.10 -14.05 -38.82
C LEU A 604 -2.95 -14.33 -39.79
N GLU A 605 -2.24 -13.31 -40.26
CA GLU A 605 -1.05 -13.48 -41.11
C GLU A 605 0.07 -14.23 -40.37
N ARG A 606 0.32 -13.88 -39.10
CA ARG A 606 1.28 -14.61 -38.25
C ARG A 606 0.89 -16.08 -38.07
N LEU A 607 -0.38 -16.35 -37.78
CA LEU A 607 -0.88 -17.70 -37.62
C LEU A 607 -0.86 -18.46 -38.96
N ALA A 608 -1.25 -17.85 -40.07
CA ALA A 608 -1.22 -18.47 -41.40
C ALA A 608 0.22 -18.82 -41.82
N GLY A 609 1.20 -17.98 -41.48
CA GLY A 609 2.62 -18.29 -41.64
C GLY A 609 3.07 -19.48 -40.79
N LEU A 610 2.64 -19.55 -39.52
CA LEU A 610 2.92 -20.69 -38.63
C LEU A 610 2.31 -22.00 -39.17
N LEU A 611 1.09 -21.92 -39.70
CA LEU A 611 0.33 -23.05 -40.22
C LEU A 611 0.67 -23.40 -41.67
N GLU A 612 1.50 -22.61 -42.35
CA GLU A 612 1.88 -22.81 -43.75
C GLU A 612 0.69 -22.78 -44.74
N ILE A 613 -0.35 -21.99 -44.45
CA ILE A 613 -1.62 -21.92 -45.24
C ILE A 613 -1.52 -20.88 -46.38
N GLY A 614 -0.37 -20.23 -46.55
CA GLY A 614 -0.16 -19.18 -47.55
C GLY A 614 -0.82 -17.85 -47.17
N ALA A 615 -0.77 -16.87 -48.09
CA ALA A 615 -1.32 -15.55 -47.84
C ALA A 615 -2.86 -15.58 -47.75
N LEU A 616 -3.42 -14.83 -46.80
CA LEU A 616 -4.86 -14.63 -46.64
C LEU A 616 -5.25 -13.30 -47.30
N PRO A 617 -5.66 -13.27 -48.58
CA PRO A 617 -5.95 -12.03 -49.30
C PRO A 617 -7.11 -11.27 -48.65
N GLY A 618 -7.05 -9.94 -48.77
CA GLY A 618 -7.65 -8.94 -47.88
C GLY A 618 -9.11 -9.12 -47.45
N CYS A 619 -9.44 -8.51 -46.30
CA CYS A 619 -10.78 -8.40 -45.76
C CYS A 619 -11.48 -7.12 -46.23
N ASP A 620 -12.81 -7.16 -46.37
CA ASP A 620 -13.62 -6.01 -46.78
C ASP A 620 -13.69 -4.90 -45.70
N ARG A 621 -13.26 -5.16 -44.47
CA ARG A 621 -13.23 -4.14 -43.40
C ARG A 621 -11.94 -4.14 -42.59
N PRO A 622 -11.49 -2.95 -42.14
CA PRO A 622 -10.24 -2.79 -41.41
C PRO A 622 -10.32 -3.35 -39.98
N ASP A 623 -9.14 -3.65 -39.41
CA ASP A 623 -9.01 -4.09 -38.02
C ASP A 623 -9.58 -3.05 -37.05
N THR A 624 -10.31 -3.53 -36.05
CA THR A 624 -10.89 -2.71 -34.99
C THR A 624 -9.84 -2.13 -34.03
N GLY A 625 -8.62 -2.70 -34.03
CA GLY A 625 -7.50 -2.28 -33.19
C GLY A 625 -7.78 -2.37 -31.70
N GLN A 626 -8.69 -3.26 -31.28
CA GLN A 626 -9.11 -3.47 -29.88
C GLN A 626 -8.36 -4.61 -29.17
N ILE A 627 -7.54 -5.38 -29.89
CA ILE A 627 -6.65 -6.39 -29.33
C ILE A 627 -5.28 -6.14 -29.94
N PHE A 628 -4.25 -6.06 -29.11
CA PHE A 628 -2.87 -5.87 -29.55
C PHE A 628 -1.92 -6.69 -28.69
N VAL A 629 -0.84 -7.20 -29.29
CA VAL A 629 0.23 -7.91 -28.60
C VAL A 629 1.58 -7.40 -29.09
N ASP A 630 2.45 -7.04 -28.15
CA ASP A 630 3.80 -6.53 -28.43
C ASP A 630 4.92 -7.52 -28.08
N GLY A 631 4.55 -8.74 -27.67
CA GLY A 631 5.45 -9.80 -27.23
C GLY A 631 5.70 -9.84 -25.71
N ARG A 632 5.41 -8.75 -25.00
CA ARG A 632 5.47 -8.70 -23.52
C ARG A 632 4.11 -8.77 -22.88
N ALA A 633 3.12 -8.14 -23.50
CA ALA A 633 1.76 -8.12 -22.97
C ALA A 633 0.70 -8.18 -24.08
N LEU A 634 -0.47 -8.67 -23.68
CA LEU A 634 -1.73 -8.54 -24.38
C LEU A 634 -2.45 -7.29 -23.88
N TYR A 635 -2.95 -6.50 -24.82
CA TYR A 635 -3.69 -5.27 -24.58
C TYR A 635 -5.10 -5.40 -25.14
N VAL A 636 -6.12 -5.19 -24.31
CA VAL A 636 -7.52 -5.46 -24.64
C VAL A 636 -8.39 -4.25 -24.35
N GLY A 637 -9.13 -3.76 -25.35
CA GLY A 637 -10.06 -2.64 -25.19
C GLY A 637 -11.33 -3.03 -24.42
N VAL A 638 -11.73 -2.20 -23.45
CA VAL A 638 -12.98 -2.32 -22.69
C VAL A 638 -14.17 -1.87 -23.54
N ARG A 639 -15.17 -2.72 -23.70
CA ARG A 639 -16.39 -2.43 -24.50
C ARG A 639 -17.51 -1.84 -23.67
N ARG A 640 -17.71 -2.37 -22.47
CA ARG A 640 -18.80 -2.01 -21.56
C ARG A 640 -18.31 -2.14 -20.13
N VAL A 641 -18.81 -1.26 -19.27
CA VAL A 641 -18.68 -1.38 -17.82
C VAL A 641 -20.08 -1.27 -17.24
N GLY A 642 -20.44 -2.17 -16.33
CA GLY A 642 -21.74 -2.22 -15.67
C GLY A 642 -21.59 -2.40 -14.17
N ARG A 643 -22.70 -2.27 -13.45
CA ARG A 643 -22.79 -2.58 -12.03
C ARG A 643 -23.91 -3.58 -11.82
N VAL A 644 -23.66 -4.59 -11.00
CA VAL A 644 -24.62 -5.65 -10.69
C VAL A 644 -24.66 -5.90 -9.19
N PRO A 645 -25.84 -6.09 -8.58
CA PRO A 645 -25.91 -6.54 -7.19
C PRO A 645 -25.34 -7.96 -7.09
N TYR A 646 -24.66 -8.23 -6.00
CA TYR A 646 -24.05 -9.52 -5.71
C TYR A 646 -24.18 -9.83 -4.22
N ALA A 647 -24.56 -11.06 -3.91
CA ALA A 647 -24.51 -11.65 -2.58
C ALA A 647 -23.86 -13.03 -2.72
N GLY A 648 -22.72 -13.24 -2.06
CA GLY A 648 -21.94 -14.47 -2.20
C GLY A 648 -20.55 -14.32 -1.59
N HIS A 649 -19.59 -15.16 -1.97
CA HIS A 649 -18.22 -15.02 -1.49
C HIS A 649 -17.33 -14.31 -2.50
N VAL A 650 -16.42 -13.52 -1.97
CA VAL A 650 -15.30 -12.99 -2.73
C VAL A 650 -14.00 -13.58 -2.20
N HIS A 651 -13.06 -13.66 -3.11
CA HIS A 651 -11.74 -14.23 -2.96
C HIS A 651 -10.68 -13.20 -3.32
N ASN A 652 -9.49 -13.40 -2.76
CA ASN A 652 -8.28 -12.72 -3.19
C ASN A 652 -7.07 -13.61 -2.88
N LEU A 653 -5.97 -13.36 -3.57
CA LEU A 653 -4.74 -14.11 -3.46
C LEU A 653 -3.65 -13.18 -2.94
N GLU A 654 -2.74 -13.73 -2.13
CA GLU A 654 -1.45 -13.11 -1.90
C GLU A 654 -0.36 -13.88 -2.63
N VAL A 655 0.50 -13.15 -3.34
CA VAL A 655 1.47 -13.68 -4.29
C VAL A 655 2.81 -13.05 -3.97
N ASP A 656 3.83 -13.89 -3.82
CA ASP A 656 5.17 -13.48 -3.44
C ASP A 656 5.76 -12.41 -4.38
N GLY A 657 6.52 -11.49 -3.78
CA GLY A 657 7.26 -10.41 -4.44
C GLY A 657 6.40 -9.25 -4.94
N LEU A 658 5.59 -9.48 -5.97
CA LEU A 658 5.01 -8.40 -6.81
C LEU A 658 3.50 -8.21 -6.63
N HIS A 659 2.93 -8.84 -5.61
CA HIS A 659 1.57 -8.62 -5.11
C HIS A 659 0.49 -8.50 -6.21
N SER A 660 0.53 -9.39 -7.21
CA SER A 660 -0.44 -9.39 -8.30
C SER A 660 -0.55 -10.77 -8.95
N PHE A 661 -1.68 -10.99 -9.61
CA PHE A 661 -1.93 -12.17 -10.43
C PHE A 661 -2.64 -11.76 -11.72
N THR A 662 -2.79 -12.71 -12.64
CA THR A 662 -3.38 -12.44 -13.95
C THR A 662 -4.58 -13.32 -14.22
N ALA A 663 -5.48 -12.77 -15.02
CA ALA A 663 -6.59 -13.46 -15.64
C ALA A 663 -6.45 -13.35 -17.17
N PRO A 664 -7.10 -14.20 -17.98
CA PRO A 664 -7.05 -14.08 -19.44
C PRO A 664 -7.48 -12.69 -19.97
N GLY A 665 -6.53 -11.82 -20.29
CA GLY A 665 -6.82 -10.48 -20.83
C GLY A 665 -6.80 -9.32 -19.81
N LEU A 666 -6.44 -9.56 -18.54
CA LEU A 666 -6.03 -8.50 -17.60
C LEU A 666 -5.06 -8.98 -16.51
N ALA A 667 -4.44 -8.04 -15.82
CA ALA A 667 -3.78 -8.26 -14.53
C ALA A 667 -4.56 -7.58 -13.41
N LEU A 668 -4.57 -8.25 -12.26
CA LEU A 668 -5.26 -7.87 -11.04
C LEU A 668 -4.21 -7.66 -9.96
N HIS A 669 -4.37 -6.59 -9.18
CA HIS A 669 -3.54 -6.40 -8.01
C HIS A 669 -4.04 -7.33 -6.91
N ASN A 670 -3.14 -7.80 -6.06
CA ASN A 670 -3.55 -8.42 -4.81
C ASN A 670 -4.28 -7.39 -3.95
N CYS A 671 -4.76 -7.82 -2.79
CA CYS A 671 -5.17 -6.87 -1.78
C CYS A 671 -3.98 -5.95 -1.50
N GLU A 672 -4.11 -4.65 -1.78
CA GLU A 672 -3.36 -3.68 -0.98
C GLU A 672 -3.91 -3.80 0.43
N VAL A 673 -3.36 -4.69 1.22
CA VAL A 673 -3.05 -4.25 2.56
C VAL A 673 -1.91 -3.25 2.41
N ASN A 674 -2.25 -1.96 2.35
CA ASN A 674 -1.31 -0.95 2.81
C ASN A 674 -0.90 -1.20 4.28
N GLY A 675 -1.60 -2.11 4.99
CA GLY A 675 -1.23 -2.72 6.26
C GLY A 675 0.25 -3.13 6.36
N PRO A 676 0.77 -4.26 5.85
CA PRO A 676 2.15 -4.67 6.09
C PRO A 676 3.22 -3.74 5.48
N GLY A 677 2.93 -3.06 4.37
CA GLY A 677 3.88 -2.17 3.70
C GLY A 677 4.09 -0.84 4.44
N GLU A 678 3.01 -0.22 4.93
CA GLU A 678 3.06 1.01 5.73
C GLU A 678 3.20 0.72 7.24
N ALA A 679 2.62 -0.39 7.73
CA ALA A 679 2.72 -0.87 9.12
C ALA A 679 3.93 -1.79 9.39
N ARG A 680 4.86 -1.96 8.43
CA ARG A 680 6.21 -2.49 8.73
C ARG A 680 6.95 -1.61 9.75
N ALA A 681 6.58 -0.34 9.82
CA ALA A 681 7.06 0.62 10.81
C ALA A 681 6.23 0.60 12.12
N ALA A 682 5.07 -0.06 12.15
CA ALA A 682 4.17 -0.07 13.29
C ALA A 682 4.48 -1.24 14.24
N ASP A 683 4.51 -0.95 15.53
CA ASP A 683 4.62 -1.97 16.57
C ASP A 683 3.36 -2.87 16.57
N ILE A 684 2.15 -2.28 16.46
CA ILE A 684 0.85 -2.98 16.33
C ILE A 684 -0.05 -2.23 15.32
N GLY A 685 -0.93 -2.92 14.59
CA GLY A 685 -1.89 -2.28 13.66
C GLY A 685 -3.17 -3.09 13.49
N VAL A 686 -4.20 -2.48 12.89
CA VAL A 686 -5.45 -3.16 12.57
C VAL A 686 -5.99 -2.81 11.19
N ALA A 687 -6.30 -3.80 10.36
CA ALA A 687 -7.01 -3.59 9.10
C ALA A 687 -8.45 -4.06 9.25
N GLY A 688 -9.41 -3.19 8.92
CA GLY A 688 -10.85 -3.46 9.06
C GLY A 688 -11.53 -3.60 7.69
N GLY A 689 -12.47 -4.54 7.59
CA GLY A 689 -13.32 -4.70 6.40
C GLY A 689 -14.36 -5.80 6.54
N ARG A 690 -15.63 -5.48 6.25
CA ARG A 690 -16.75 -6.45 6.09
C ARG A 690 -16.93 -7.40 7.27
N GLY A 691 -17.14 -6.86 8.48
CA GLY A 691 -17.48 -7.65 9.66
C GLY A 691 -16.29 -8.34 10.33
N ILE A 692 -15.06 -8.10 9.87
CA ILE A 692 -13.83 -8.62 10.48
C ILE A 692 -12.75 -7.53 10.59
N GLY A 693 -11.85 -7.68 11.55
CA GLY A 693 -10.59 -6.98 11.62
C GLY A 693 -9.41 -7.92 11.76
N LEU A 694 -8.28 -7.50 11.19
CA LEU A 694 -7.01 -8.20 11.24
C LEU A 694 -6.09 -7.38 12.13
N ILE A 695 -5.53 -7.99 13.16
CA ILE A 695 -4.54 -7.37 14.05
C ILE A 695 -3.16 -7.82 13.60
N PHE A 696 -2.26 -6.86 13.47
CA PHE A 696 -0.89 -7.05 13.03
C PHE A 696 0.07 -6.59 14.13
N LYS A 697 1.27 -7.17 14.18
CA LYS A 697 2.39 -6.78 15.05
C LYS A 697 3.68 -6.88 14.25
N ASN A 698 4.50 -5.83 14.22
CA ASN A 698 5.73 -5.75 13.42
C ASN A 698 5.54 -6.13 11.93
N GLY A 699 4.39 -5.75 11.35
CA GLY A 699 4.04 -6.08 9.96
C GLY A 699 3.52 -7.51 9.72
N GLU A 700 3.39 -8.35 10.75
CA GLU A 700 2.84 -9.71 10.65
C GLU A 700 1.41 -9.78 11.23
N VAL A 701 0.49 -10.49 10.58
CA VAL A 701 -0.85 -10.73 11.11
C VAL A 701 -0.75 -11.69 12.31
N ILE A 702 -1.18 -11.24 13.49
CA ILE A 702 -1.17 -12.07 14.70
C ILE A 702 -2.56 -12.63 15.04
N ARG A 703 -3.63 -11.94 14.61
CA ARG A 703 -5.00 -12.35 14.96
C ARG A 703 -6.03 -11.84 13.96
N LYS A 704 -7.09 -12.61 13.76
CA LYS A 704 -8.30 -12.22 13.03
C LYS A 704 -9.48 -12.25 13.99
N VAL A 705 -10.29 -11.19 14.01
CA VAL A 705 -11.43 -11.06 14.92
C VAL A 705 -12.67 -10.51 14.20
N PRO A 706 -13.89 -10.79 14.70
CA PRO A 706 -15.09 -10.08 14.27
C PRO A 706 -14.94 -8.56 14.47
N GLU A 707 -15.63 -7.77 13.64
CA GLU A 707 -15.56 -6.29 13.69
C GLU A 707 -15.92 -5.73 15.07
N ALA A 708 -16.91 -6.34 15.73
CA ALA A 708 -17.33 -5.98 17.08
C ALA A 708 -16.26 -6.25 18.16
N GLU A 709 -15.27 -7.10 17.87
CA GLU A 709 -14.21 -7.50 18.78
C GLU A 709 -12.85 -6.88 18.41
N ILE A 710 -12.80 -6.01 17.40
CA ILE A 710 -11.56 -5.37 16.94
C ILE A 710 -10.87 -4.64 18.10
N VAL A 711 -11.62 -3.81 18.81
CA VAL A 711 -11.09 -2.94 19.85
C VAL A 711 -10.61 -3.76 21.05
N SER A 712 -11.40 -4.74 21.50
CA SER A 712 -11.02 -5.62 22.62
C SER A 712 -9.80 -6.48 22.29
N ALA A 713 -9.74 -7.04 21.09
CA ALA A 713 -8.61 -7.86 20.68
C ALA A 713 -7.34 -7.03 20.45
N MET A 714 -7.46 -5.78 19.96
CA MET A 714 -6.31 -4.87 19.92
C MET A 714 -5.80 -4.56 21.32
N ARG A 715 -6.70 -4.34 22.30
CA ARG A 715 -6.31 -4.08 23.69
C ARG A 715 -5.53 -5.26 24.27
N GLU A 716 -6.00 -6.48 24.07
CA GLU A 716 -5.30 -7.69 24.52
C GLU A 716 -3.89 -7.82 23.94
N GLU A 717 -3.68 -7.44 22.68
CA GLU A 717 -2.36 -7.51 22.05
C GLU A 717 -1.43 -6.37 22.44
N VAL A 718 -1.98 -5.17 22.63
CA VAL A 718 -1.23 -4.03 23.17
C VAL A 718 -0.80 -4.32 24.61
N ASP A 719 -1.68 -4.88 25.46
CA ASP A 719 -1.34 -5.25 26.84
C ASP A 719 -0.24 -6.32 26.89
N ARG A 720 -0.32 -7.35 26.03
CA ARG A 720 0.75 -8.36 25.90
C ARG A 720 2.06 -7.75 25.45
N PHE A 721 2.03 -6.88 24.44
CA PHE A 721 3.21 -6.21 23.93
C PHE A 721 3.90 -5.33 24.98
N ILE A 722 3.14 -4.62 25.80
CA ILE A 722 3.65 -3.83 26.92
C ILE A 722 4.31 -4.73 27.97
N GLN A 723 3.70 -5.88 28.30
CA GLN A 723 4.27 -6.83 29.25
C GLN A 723 5.59 -7.43 28.73
N GLU A 724 5.65 -7.83 27.46
CA GLU A 724 6.86 -8.35 26.82
C GLU A 724 8.00 -7.32 26.84
N ARG A 725 7.73 -6.05 26.52
CA ARG A 725 8.74 -4.98 26.56
C ARG A 725 9.20 -4.66 27.98
N ARG A 726 8.31 -4.71 28.98
CA ARG A 726 8.70 -4.54 30.40
C ARG A 726 9.60 -5.67 30.86
N ALA A 727 9.24 -6.93 30.59
CA ALA A 727 10.07 -8.09 30.91
C ALA A 727 11.44 -8.03 30.22
N ALA A 728 11.51 -7.58 28.96
CA ALA A 728 12.76 -7.40 28.24
C ALA A 728 13.64 -6.28 28.85
N LYS A 729 13.04 -5.18 29.33
CA LYS A 729 13.77 -4.11 30.04
C LYS A 729 14.29 -4.57 31.41
N ASP A 730 13.50 -5.33 32.14
CA ASP A 730 13.87 -5.84 33.46
C ASP A 730 14.99 -6.91 33.37
N ALA A 731 14.99 -7.73 32.30
CA ALA A 731 16.06 -8.68 32.02
C ALA A 731 17.39 -7.99 31.67
N VAL A 732 17.36 -6.91 30.89
CA VAL A 732 18.56 -6.12 30.54
C VAL A 732 19.09 -5.29 31.72
N GLY A 733 18.21 -4.90 32.65
CA GLY A 733 18.59 -4.18 33.88
C GLY A 733 19.12 -5.06 35.02
N ALA A 734 19.02 -6.39 34.91
CA ALA A 734 19.54 -7.34 35.90
C ALA A 734 20.96 -7.86 35.58
N GLU A 735 21.46 -7.61 34.37
CA GLU A 735 22.81 -7.99 33.92
C GLU A 735 23.82 -6.83 33.87
N GLY A 736 23.46 -5.63 34.35
CA GLY A 736 24.35 -4.47 34.48
C GLY A 736 24.34 -3.93 35.90
#